data_AF-A0A9D9Q5C8-F1
#
_entry.id   AF-A0A9D9Q5C8-F1
#
_cell.length_a   1.000
_cell.length_b   1.000
_cell.length_c   1.000
_cell.angle_alpha   90.00
_cell.angle_beta   90.00
_cell.angle_gamma   90.00
#
_symmetry.space_group_name_H-M   'P 1'
#
loop_
_entity.id
_entity.type
_entity.pdbx_description
1 polymer ?
#
loop_
_entity_poly.entity_id
_entity_poly.type
_entity_poly.pdbx_seq_one_letter_code
_entity_poly.pdbx_strand_id
1 'polypeptide(L)'
;MRNIKTIFSAAVFFLIFICSVFSAEPTAADRGFAAEQFRLGVQSFYRGSYNDSILLFEKALSYLPNESKILEWLGNAYFQSGIEGAAINYWKESLEKGFEGDSLLMQNRIDTVLERRTVGRDFEAGIRFVESGSFPGKDGSNFYYSQPISALPEKDGSCWVIAYGSNEMLHFSANGLLKERVRGSIAGFDRPMDIIRQSDGNLLVTEYAGDRISQLTSEGKFIKSFGKKGRGNGELLGPQYMDTDASGNIYVTDFGNARVVVFSSEGEPLFTFGETSPFFKGFKAPSGIAVVNETVYVADAVNGGIYMFDTAGNYLDILVPENTFVYPESMKHWNDSLLVTDSNRIYVVNTSSGSILEAANTGNAPSKLTCAVPDSNGNLLVTDFKSNEVFIMSKMSELVGGFFVQIERIDADKFPEVTVEVRVSTRENQPVLGLEANNFLITEGKRTVSNQRLTSISSTADSCDISIIIDRSVSLRDYGESLQSAVRDIASSMAGKGTLHVISAGDVPVLEQSVNPIQLVNFVNSSLKAPSSQNVSVDLAVRLAVNKLVSGDKKRAVVYITAGADNSTTFDSYGLSDLVAYMNNNGVSFASVNLSQKALSDEIDFLTKKTGGAEYYVFRPDGLKDVVKDLTDVPVGSYQLKYVSSLSTNFGRDFLPIEVETYLLNRSGRAESGYFAPLE
;
A
#
# COMPACT_ATOMS: atom_id res chain seq x y z
N MET A 1 -37.78 46.56 11.93
CA MET A 1 -38.04 47.13 10.58
C MET A 1 -36.92 46.65 9.67
N ARG A 2 -37.09 45.51 9.01
CA ARG A 2 -37.54 45.31 7.61
C ARG A 2 -36.44 45.59 6.55
N ASN A 3 -35.94 44.48 5.98
CA ASN A 3 -35.41 44.26 4.63
C ASN A 3 -34.21 45.07 4.10
N ILE A 4 -33.15 44.35 3.66
CA ILE A 4 -32.80 44.15 2.23
C ILE A 4 -31.74 43.02 2.12
N LYS A 5 -32.11 41.95 1.41
CA LYS A 5 -31.19 40.95 0.79
C LYS A 5 -30.57 41.59 -0.45
N THR A 6 -29.30 41.28 -0.79
CA THR A 6 -28.86 40.59 -2.04
C THR A 6 -27.38 40.87 -2.41
N ILE A 7 -26.67 39.77 -2.71
CA ILE A 7 -25.63 39.59 -3.76
C ILE A 7 -24.30 40.35 -3.58
N PHE A 8 -23.26 39.61 -3.17
CA PHE A 8 -21.88 39.88 -3.56
C PHE A 8 -21.32 38.61 -4.25
N SER A 9 -21.56 38.53 -5.56
CA SER A 9 -20.77 37.72 -6.47
C SER A 9 -19.58 38.57 -6.89
N ALA A 10 -18.37 38.21 -6.45
CA ALA A 10 -17.14 38.83 -6.93
C ALA A 10 -16.72 38.11 -8.21
N ALA A 11 -17.19 38.62 -9.35
CA ALA A 11 -16.67 38.30 -10.66
C ALA A 11 -15.21 38.79 -10.75
N VAL A 12 -14.28 37.85 -10.91
CA VAL A 12 -12.91 38.14 -11.34
C VAL A 12 -12.99 38.66 -12.77
N PHE A 13 -12.84 39.96 -12.94
CA PHE A 13 -12.72 40.60 -14.23
C PHE A 13 -11.38 40.20 -14.87
N PHE A 14 -11.44 39.34 -15.89
CA PHE A 14 -10.37 39.14 -16.84
C PHE A 14 -10.20 40.44 -17.65
N LEU A 15 -9.22 41.26 -17.30
CA LEU A 15 -8.77 42.34 -18.17
C LEU A 15 -7.80 41.72 -19.18
N ILE A 16 -8.35 41.35 -20.34
CA ILE A 16 -7.56 41.02 -21.53
C ILE A 16 -6.93 42.34 -22.02
N PHE A 17 -5.69 42.61 -21.62
CA PHE A 17 -4.84 43.55 -22.34
C PHE A 17 -4.31 42.80 -23.58
N ILE A 18 -4.93 43.03 -24.75
CA ILE A 18 -4.28 42.74 -26.03
C ILE A 18 -3.19 43.78 -26.19
N CYS A 19 -2.03 43.53 -25.58
CA CYS A 19 -0.78 44.09 -26.04
C CYS A 19 -0.25 43.06 -27.04
N SER A 20 -0.24 43.41 -28.32
CA SER A 20 0.51 42.66 -29.33
C SER A 20 1.99 42.76 -28.99
N VAL A 21 2.46 41.87 -28.12
CA VAL A 21 3.88 41.66 -27.87
C VAL A 21 4.42 40.98 -29.12
N PHE A 22 5.07 41.76 -29.98
CA PHE A 22 6.14 41.22 -30.81
C PHE A 22 7.07 40.47 -29.87
N SER A 23 7.05 39.13 -29.89
CA SER A 23 8.03 38.32 -29.18
C SER A 23 9.37 38.56 -29.85
N ALA A 24 10.10 39.57 -29.38
CA ALA A 24 11.52 39.68 -29.67
C ALA A 24 12.18 38.36 -29.25
N GLU A 25 13.08 37.81 -30.09
CA GLU A 25 13.80 36.60 -29.69
C GLU A 25 14.54 36.85 -28.37
N PRO A 26 14.50 35.90 -27.41
CA PRO A 26 15.14 36.07 -26.13
C PRO A 26 16.64 36.36 -26.27
N THR A 27 17.11 37.39 -25.58
CA THR A 27 18.53 37.77 -25.62
C THR A 27 19.40 36.72 -24.92
N ALA A 28 20.71 36.76 -25.14
CA ALA A 28 21.65 35.90 -24.41
C ALA A 28 21.59 36.12 -22.88
N ALA A 29 21.29 37.35 -22.44
CA ALA A 29 21.11 37.67 -21.04
C ALA A 29 19.84 37.02 -20.48
N ASP A 30 18.72 37.09 -21.22
CA ASP A 30 17.45 36.45 -20.82
C ASP A 30 17.63 34.93 -20.68
N ARG A 31 18.35 34.30 -21.61
CA ARG A 31 18.69 32.87 -21.52
C ARG A 31 19.55 32.55 -20.30
N GLY A 32 20.52 33.40 -19.97
CA GLY A 32 21.36 33.25 -18.79
C GLY A 32 20.57 33.38 -17.48
N PHE A 33 19.69 34.37 -17.37
CA PHE A 33 18.82 34.55 -16.20
C PHE A 33 17.83 33.39 -16.06
N ALA A 34 17.20 32.95 -17.15
CA ALA A 34 16.30 31.82 -17.14
C ALA A 34 17.00 30.53 -16.69
N ALA A 35 18.21 30.25 -17.20
CA ALA A 35 18.98 29.08 -16.82
C ALA A 35 19.33 29.05 -15.32
N GLU A 36 19.69 30.19 -14.74
CA GLU A 36 19.99 30.27 -13.31
C GLU A 36 18.73 30.07 -12.44
N GLN A 37 17.60 30.69 -12.81
CA GLN A 37 16.34 30.47 -12.10
C GLN A 37 15.86 29.02 -12.23
N PHE A 38 16.00 28.41 -13.41
CA PHE A 38 15.69 27.01 -13.64
C PHE A 38 16.55 26.09 -12.76
N ARG A 39 17.86 26.33 -12.71
CA ARG A 39 18.80 25.59 -11.86
C ARG A 39 18.41 25.63 -10.38
N LEU A 40 18.14 26.83 -9.86
CA LEU A 40 17.68 27.02 -8.48
C LEU A 40 16.31 26.37 -8.23
N GLY A 41 15.42 26.40 -9.22
CA GLY A 41 14.13 25.73 -9.18
C GLY A 41 14.28 24.22 -9.00
N VAL A 42 15.10 23.57 -9.84
CA VAL A 42 15.39 22.13 -9.76
C VAL A 42 15.99 21.76 -8.39
N GLN A 43 16.92 22.56 -7.87
CA GLN A 43 17.50 22.33 -6.53
C GLN A 43 16.45 22.48 -5.41
N SER A 44 15.55 23.46 -5.53
CA SER A 44 14.48 23.68 -4.56
C SER A 44 13.44 22.56 -4.59
N PHE A 45 13.12 22.04 -5.78
CA PHE A 45 12.25 20.90 -5.98
C PHE A 45 12.74 19.67 -5.21
N TYR A 46 14.02 19.28 -5.40
CA TYR A 46 14.58 18.10 -4.72
C TYR A 46 14.81 18.30 -3.22
N ARG A 47 14.84 19.54 -2.74
CA ARG A 47 14.80 19.87 -1.29
C ARG A 47 13.39 19.79 -0.70
N GLY A 48 12.36 19.49 -1.49
CA GLY A 48 10.96 19.44 -1.06
C GLY A 48 10.30 20.82 -0.91
N SER A 49 10.96 21.89 -1.36
CA SER A 49 10.46 23.27 -1.28
C SER A 49 9.68 23.62 -2.54
N TYR A 50 8.54 22.93 -2.76
CA TYR A 50 7.79 23.00 -4.01
C TYR A 50 7.25 24.40 -4.33
N ASN A 51 6.81 25.17 -3.33
CA ASN A 51 6.33 26.54 -3.54
C ASN A 51 7.45 27.46 -4.05
N ASP A 52 8.65 27.35 -3.48
CA ASP A 52 9.82 28.11 -3.93
C ASP A 52 10.22 27.67 -5.35
N SER A 53 10.17 26.37 -5.62
CA SER A 53 10.41 25.80 -6.95
C SER A 53 9.44 26.34 -8.01
N ILE A 54 8.13 26.39 -7.71
CA ILE A 54 7.10 26.94 -8.61
C ILE A 54 7.44 28.40 -8.95
N LEU A 55 7.71 29.22 -7.93
CA LEU A 55 8.05 30.63 -8.11
C LEU A 55 9.30 30.81 -8.98
N LEU A 56 10.32 29.97 -8.80
CA LEU A 56 11.56 30.02 -9.58
C LEU A 56 11.33 29.63 -11.05
N PHE A 57 10.52 28.60 -11.31
CA PHE A 57 10.17 28.21 -12.67
C PHE A 57 9.29 29.24 -13.38
N GLU A 58 8.32 29.84 -12.70
CA GLU A 58 7.51 30.94 -13.24
C GLU A 58 8.39 32.16 -13.60
N LYS A 59 9.37 32.49 -12.75
CA LYS A 59 10.37 33.52 -13.07
C LYS A 59 11.19 33.13 -14.31
N ALA A 60 11.62 31.88 -14.42
CA ALA A 60 12.37 31.42 -15.59
C ALA A 60 11.52 31.51 -16.88
N LEU A 61 10.24 31.14 -16.84
CA LEU A 61 9.30 31.29 -17.95
C LEU A 61 9.02 32.75 -18.30
N SER A 62 9.11 33.68 -17.36
CA SER A 62 8.98 35.11 -17.67
C SER A 62 10.07 35.63 -18.63
N TYR A 63 11.24 34.98 -18.65
CA TYR A 63 12.33 35.24 -19.60
C TYR A 63 12.22 34.35 -20.85
N LEU A 64 11.82 33.07 -20.71
CA LEU A 64 11.67 32.11 -21.80
C LEU A 64 10.25 31.46 -21.80
N PRO A 65 9.22 32.14 -22.32
CA PRO A 65 7.82 31.71 -22.14
C PRO A 65 7.44 30.39 -22.83
N ASN A 66 8.20 29.96 -23.84
CA ASN A 66 7.90 28.77 -24.64
C ASN A 66 8.88 27.61 -24.39
N GLU A 67 9.71 27.69 -23.33
CA GLU A 67 10.69 26.65 -23.03
C GLU A 67 10.02 25.40 -22.44
N SER A 68 9.95 24.33 -23.23
CA SER A 68 9.19 23.11 -22.90
C SER A 68 9.71 22.43 -21.63
N LYS A 69 11.04 22.43 -21.41
CA LYS A 69 11.65 21.86 -20.20
C LYS A 69 11.23 22.60 -18.93
N ILE A 70 11.13 23.92 -18.96
CA ILE A 70 10.71 24.68 -17.77
C ILE A 70 9.22 24.44 -17.48
N LEU A 71 8.39 24.34 -18.53
CA LEU A 71 6.96 23.98 -18.39
C LEU A 71 6.77 22.58 -17.79
N GLU A 72 7.55 21.60 -18.25
CA GLU A 72 7.56 20.26 -17.66
C GLU A 72 7.85 20.31 -16.15
N TRP A 73 8.93 20.98 -15.77
CA TRP A 73 9.37 21.07 -14.38
C TRP A 73 8.40 21.86 -13.50
N LEU A 74 7.77 22.89 -14.04
CA LEU A 74 6.67 23.58 -13.38
C LEU A 74 5.49 22.64 -13.14
N GLY A 75 5.12 21.83 -14.13
CA GLY A 75 4.11 20.78 -13.99
C GLY A 75 4.48 19.76 -12.91
N ASN A 76 5.75 19.32 -12.85
CA ASN A 76 6.26 18.43 -11.80
C ASN A 76 6.12 19.04 -10.40
N ALA A 77 6.45 20.33 -10.25
CA ALA A 77 6.33 21.03 -8.97
C ALA A 77 4.86 21.21 -8.53
N TYR A 78 3.95 21.50 -9.45
CA TYR A 78 2.51 21.55 -9.18
C TYR A 78 1.93 20.17 -8.82
N PHE A 79 2.41 19.10 -9.47
CA PHE A 79 2.00 17.74 -9.14
C PHE A 79 2.40 17.38 -7.70
N GLN A 80 3.66 17.66 -7.33
CA GLN A 80 4.13 17.39 -5.98
C GLN A 80 3.51 18.30 -4.91
N SER A 81 2.94 19.45 -5.28
CA SER A 81 2.19 20.32 -4.35
C SER A 81 0.71 19.92 -4.21
N GLY A 82 0.27 18.88 -4.92
CA GLY A 82 -1.11 18.36 -4.93
C GLY A 82 -2.06 19.09 -5.88
N ILE A 83 -1.59 20.08 -6.65
CA ILE A 83 -2.41 20.85 -7.59
C ILE A 83 -2.36 20.17 -8.97
N GLU A 84 -2.89 18.94 -9.04
CA GLU A 84 -2.74 18.05 -10.22
C GLU A 84 -3.39 18.62 -11.48
N GLY A 85 -4.45 19.41 -11.34
CA GLY A 85 -5.09 20.08 -12.48
C GLY A 85 -4.15 21.05 -13.21
N ALA A 86 -3.37 21.83 -12.46
CA ALA A 86 -2.38 22.73 -13.02
C ALA A 86 -1.22 21.92 -13.64
N ALA A 87 -0.77 20.87 -12.96
CA ALA A 87 0.28 20.00 -13.46
C ALA A 87 -0.03 19.41 -14.85
N ILE A 88 -1.24 18.86 -15.00
CA ILE A 88 -1.71 18.30 -16.28
C ILE A 88 -1.70 19.35 -17.40
N ASN A 89 -2.14 20.58 -17.10
CA ASN A 89 -2.17 21.65 -18.10
C ASN A 89 -0.76 22.02 -18.56
N TYR A 90 0.20 22.19 -17.64
CA TYR A 90 1.59 22.51 -17.99
C TYR A 90 2.30 21.39 -18.73
N TRP A 91 2.02 20.12 -18.40
CA TRP A 91 2.56 18.99 -19.17
C TRP A 91 2.00 18.94 -20.59
N LYS A 92 0.70 19.22 -20.78
CA LYS A 92 0.10 19.34 -22.12
C LYS A 92 0.71 20.49 -22.91
N GLU A 93 0.89 21.65 -22.28
CA GLU A 93 1.52 22.81 -22.91
C GLU A 93 2.97 22.50 -23.31
N SER A 94 3.75 21.82 -22.44
CA SER A 94 5.10 21.37 -22.76
C SER A 94 5.14 20.49 -24.02
N LEU A 95 4.21 19.54 -24.16
CA LEU A 95 4.08 18.70 -25.35
C LEU A 95 3.79 19.52 -26.63
N GLU A 96 2.91 20.51 -26.54
CA GLU A 96 2.58 21.39 -27.67
C GLU A 96 3.76 22.27 -28.10
N LYS A 97 4.67 22.59 -27.18
CA LYS A 97 5.84 23.46 -27.41
C LYS A 97 7.11 22.71 -27.84
N GLY A 98 7.01 21.42 -28.13
CA GLY A 98 8.16 20.62 -28.55
C GLY A 98 8.95 20.07 -27.36
N PHE A 99 8.29 19.20 -26.59
CA PHE A 99 8.92 18.48 -25.48
C PHE A 99 10.16 17.71 -25.94
N GLU A 100 11.29 17.89 -25.23
CA GLU A 100 12.57 17.28 -25.59
C GLU A 100 12.68 15.79 -25.19
N GLY A 101 11.87 15.34 -24.23
CA GLY A 101 11.87 13.96 -23.73
C GLY A 101 10.92 13.02 -24.49
N ASP A 102 10.65 11.85 -23.92
CA ASP A 102 9.69 10.91 -24.52
C ASP A 102 8.24 11.41 -24.39
N SER A 103 7.66 11.87 -25.50
CA SER A 103 6.29 12.36 -25.55
C SER A 103 5.25 11.30 -25.16
N LEU A 104 5.49 10.02 -25.45
CA LEU A 104 4.58 8.94 -25.06
C LEU A 104 4.61 8.73 -23.54
N LEU A 105 5.78 8.83 -22.93
CA LEU A 105 5.93 8.74 -21.48
C LEU A 105 5.15 9.85 -20.77
N MET A 106 5.27 11.09 -21.26
CA MET A 106 4.52 12.23 -20.73
C MET A 106 3.01 12.08 -20.91
N GLN A 107 2.54 11.59 -22.07
CA GLN A 107 1.12 11.31 -22.31
C GLN A 107 0.57 10.24 -21.35
N ASN A 108 1.28 9.12 -21.20
CA ASN A 108 0.92 8.06 -20.25
C ASN A 108 0.82 8.58 -18.80
N ARG A 109 1.71 9.51 -18.43
CA ARG A 109 1.66 10.17 -17.12
C ARG A 109 0.41 11.02 -16.96
N ILE A 110 0.09 11.86 -17.94
CA ILE A 110 -1.12 12.69 -17.96
C ILE A 110 -2.37 11.82 -17.83
N ASP A 111 -2.48 10.75 -18.63
CA ASP A 111 -3.65 9.87 -18.65
C ASP A 111 -3.81 9.13 -17.31
N THR A 112 -2.71 8.65 -16.73
CA THR A 112 -2.74 7.98 -15.42
C THR A 112 -3.22 8.94 -14.31
N VAL A 113 -2.74 10.18 -14.28
CA VAL A 113 -3.18 11.17 -13.28
C VAL A 113 -4.65 11.57 -13.51
N LEU A 114 -5.10 11.67 -14.76
CA LEU A 114 -6.50 11.94 -15.09
C LEU A 114 -7.45 10.80 -14.68
N GLU A 115 -7.08 9.55 -14.96
CA GLU A 115 -7.85 8.35 -14.59
C GLU A 115 -8.05 8.29 -13.06
N ARG A 116 -6.97 8.47 -12.29
CA ARG A 116 -7.01 8.49 -10.81
C ARG A 116 -7.98 9.53 -10.24
N ARG A 117 -8.17 10.66 -10.94
CA ARG A 117 -9.07 11.75 -10.52
C ARG A 117 -10.53 11.52 -10.88
N THR A 118 -10.82 10.66 -11.87
CA THR A 118 -12.15 10.51 -12.46
C THR A 118 -12.85 9.22 -12.07
N VAL A 119 -12.11 8.14 -11.81
CA VAL A 119 -12.66 6.83 -11.47
C VAL A 119 -12.71 6.67 -9.95
N GLY A 120 -13.93 6.66 -9.39
CA GLY A 120 -14.16 6.20 -8.01
C GLY A 120 -13.86 4.71 -7.89
N ARG A 121 -13.33 4.25 -6.74
CA ARG A 121 -13.01 2.83 -6.46
C ARG A 121 -14.24 1.91 -6.31
N ASP A 122 -15.42 2.37 -6.73
CA ASP A 122 -16.67 1.70 -6.41
C ASP A 122 -17.14 0.84 -7.58
N PHE A 123 -17.23 -0.46 -7.28
CA PHE A 123 -17.87 -1.54 -8.04
C PHE A 123 -17.01 -2.26 -9.10
N GLU A 124 -16.39 -3.36 -8.65
CA GLU A 124 -15.58 -4.35 -9.38
C GLU A 124 -16.41 -5.27 -10.31
N ALA A 125 -17.35 -4.71 -11.09
CA ALA A 125 -18.02 -5.49 -12.12
C ALA A 125 -17.06 -5.77 -13.29
N GLY A 126 -16.56 -7.01 -13.38
CA GLY A 126 -15.77 -7.48 -14.52
C GLY A 126 -14.27 -7.65 -14.27
N ILE A 127 -13.83 -7.85 -13.02
CA ILE A 127 -12.43 -8.20 -12.74
C ILE A 127 -12.10 -9.52 -13.40
N ARG A 128 -11.11 -9.46 -14.29
CA ARG A 128 -10.52 -10.63 -14.94
C ARG A 128 -9.02 -10.61 -14.74
N PHE A 129 -8.54 -11.67 -14.09
CA PHE A 129 -7.13 -11.94 -13.95
C PHE A 129 -6.65 -12.85 -15.09
N VAL A 130 -5.43 -12.60 -15.55
CA VAL A 130 -4.73 -13.45 -16.51
C VAL A 130 -3.32 -13.70 -16.03
N GLU A 131 -2.75 -14.81 -16.47
CA GLU A 131 -1.36 -15.17 -16.16
C GLU A 131 -0.40 -14.07 -16.62
N SER A 132 0.42 -13.57 -15.69
CA SER A 132 1.44 -12.55 -15.91
C SER A 132 2.86 -13.03 -15.65
N GLY A 133 3.01 -14.22 -15.06
CA GLY A 133 4.29 -14.84 -14.75
C GLY A 133 4.06 -16.12 -13.97
N SER A 134 5.12 -16.90 -13.77
CA SER A 134 5.05 -18.12 -12.97
C SER A 134 6.39 -18.42 -12.33
N PHE A 135 6.33 -19.14 -11.20
CA PHE A 135 7.47 -19.81 -10.60
C PHE A 135 7.31 -21.29 -10.98
N PRO A 136 8.17 -21.83 -11.85
CA PRO A 136 8.08 -23.23 -12.22
C PRO A 136 8.72 -24.11 -11.14
N GLY A 137 8.09 -25.22 -10.78
CA GLY A 137 8.67 -26.21 -9.86
C GLY A 137 9.84 -26.98 -10.46
N LYS A 138 10.02 -26.91 -11.79
CA LYS A 138 11.13 -27.53 -12.52
C LYS A 138 11.49 -26.68 -13.74
N ASP A 139 12.78 -26.49 -14.00
CA ASP A 139 13.30 -25.85 -15.21
C ASP A 139 14.38 -26.73 -15.85
N GLY A 140 14.11 -27.28 -17.03
CA GLY A 140 15.00 -28.24 -17.69
C GLY A 140 15.31 -29.46 -16.82
N SER A 141 16.55 -29.58 -16.35
CA SER A 141 16.98 -30.62 -15.39
C SER A 141 16.91 -30.18 -13.93
N ASN A 142 16.74 -28.89 -13.66
CA ASN A 142 16.73 -28.34 -12.31
C ASN A 142 15.35 -28.52 -11.68
N PHE A 143 15.33 -29.14 -10.50
CA PHE A 143 14.10 -29.37 -9.75
C PHE A 143 14.07 -28.45 -8.53
N TYR A 144 13.08 -27.57 -8.48
CA TYR A 144 12.92 -26.62 -7.39
C TYR A 144 11.97 -27.17 -6.32
N TYR A 145 10.82 -27.71 -6.71
CA TYR A 145 9.83 -28.29 -5.80
C TYR A 145 8.78 -29.14 -6.53
N SER A 146 7.91 -29.81 -5.77
CA SER A 146 6.84 -30.64 -6.31
C SER A 146 5.48 -30.33 -5.70
N GLN A 147 4.46 -30.20 -6.56
CA GLN A 147 3.05 -30.12 -6.22
C GLN A 147 2.77 -28.99 -5.21
N PRO A 148 2.88 -27.71 -5.64
CA PRO A 148 2.51 -26.60 -4.79
C PRO A 148 1.01 -26.66 -4.49
N ILE A 149 0.62 -26.37 -3.26
CA ILE A 149 -0.77 -26.57 -2.80
C ILE A 149 -1.38 -25.39 -2.06
N SER A 150 -0.57 -24.61 -1.34
CA SER A 150 -1.01 -23.40 -0.66
C SER A 150 0.09 -22.35 -0.69
N ALA A 151 -0.30 -21.10 -0.58
CA ALA A 151 0.63 -19.99 -0.52
C ALA A 151 0.16 -18.92 0.47
N LEU A 152 1.13 -18.23 1.07
CA LEU A 152 0.94 -17.14 2.02
C LEU A 152 1.81 -15.95 1.58
N PRO A 153 1.21 -14.89 1.02
CA PRO A 153 1.92 -13.66 0.67
C PRO A 153 2.41 -12.90 1.90
N GLU A 154 3.55 -12.23 1.76
CA GLU A 154 4.16 -11.39 2.78
C GLU A 154 4.01 -9.90 2.46
N LYS A 155 4.02 -9.07 3.51
CA LYS A 155 3.93 -7.61 3.40
C LYS A 155 5.09 -6.98 2.61
N ASP A 156 6.23 -7.67 2.48
CA ASP A 156 7.39 -7.19 1.72
C ASP A 156 7.34 -7.56 0.22
N GLY A 157 6.27 -8.24 -0.23
CA GLY A 157 6.11 -8.73 -1.60
C GLY A 157 6.67 -10.14 -1.84
N SER A 158 7.34 -10.73 -0.86
CA SER A 158 7.72 -12.16 -0.90
C SER A 158 6.52 -13.06 -0.61
N CYS A 159 6.68 -14.38 -0.73
CA CYS A 159 5.63 -15.31 -0.35
C CYS A 159 6.18 -16.66 0.13
N TRP A 160 5.47 -17.29 1.05
CA TRP A 160 5.64 -18.70 1.38
C TRP A 160 4.77 -19.56 0.47
N VAL A 161 5.29 -20.71 0.08
CA VAL A 161 4.57 -21.74 -0.70
C VAL A 161 4.77 -23.09 -0.02
N ILE A 162 3.67 -23.81 0.18
CA ILE A 162 3.66 -25.20 0.63
C ILE A 162 3.76 -26.12 -0.58
N ALA A 163 4.80 -26.95 -0.60
CA ALA A 163 5.01 -27.97 -1.63
C ALA A 163 4.68 -29.36 -1.05
N TYR A 164 3.48 -29.84 -1.36
CA TYR A 164 2.94 -31.12 -0.88
C TYR A 164 3.80 -32.32 -1.34
N GLY A 165 4.30 -32.25 -2.57
CA GLY A 165 5.01 -33.36 -3.19
C GLY A 165 6.44 -33.50 -2.66
N SER A 166 7.12 -32.39 -2.39
CA SER A 166 8.50 -32.37 -1.85
C SER A 166 8.58 -32.22 -0.33
N ASN A 167 7.45 -32.19 0.39
CA ASN A 167 7.35 -32.13 1.85
C ASN A 167 8.14 -30.95 2.46
N GLU A 168 7.98 -29.76 1.89
CA GLU A 168 8.69 -28.57 2.34
C GLU A 168 7.85 -27.31 2.16
N MET A 169 8.25 -26.28 2.89
CA MET A 169 7.78 -24.90 2.78
C MET A 169 8.90 -24.06 2.16
N LEU A 170 8.55 -23.19 1.22
CA LEU A 170 9.50 -22.48 0.34
C LEU A 170 9.24 -20.98 0.44
N HIS A 171 10.27 -20.18 0.68
CA HIS A 171 10.16 -18.72 0.68
C HIS A 171 10.66 -18.15 -0.64
N PHE A 172 9.78 -17.54 -1.43
CA PHE A 172 10.12 -16.90 -2.70
C PHE A 172 10.16 -15.38 -2.56
N SER A 173 11.15 -14.73 -3.17
CA SER A 173 11.11 -13.29 -3.46
C SER A 173 9.96 -12.94 -4.41
N ALA A 174 9.60 -11.65 -4.51
CA ALA A 174 8.68 -11.15 -5.54
C ALA A 174 9.14 -11.47 -6.97
N ASN A 175 10.46 -11.65 -7.17
CA ASN A 175 11.08 -12.01 -8.44
C ASN A 175 11.06 -13.51 -8.75
N GLY A 176 10.49 -14.35 -7.87
CA GLY A 176 10.48 -15.81 -8.03
C GLY A 176 11.78 -16.52 -7.66
N LEU A 177 12.77 -15.80 -7.11
CA LEU A 177 13.96 -16.41 -6.54
C LEU A 177 13.64 -17.07 -5.21
N LEU A 178 14.06 -18.32 -5.04
CA LEU A 178 13.91 -19.06 -3.79
C LEU A 178 14.95 -18.59 -2.76
N LYS A 179 14.48 -18.00 -1.66
CA LYS A 179 15.29 -17.50 -0.54
C LYS A 179 15.58 -18.58 0.51
N GLU A 180 14.56 -19.34 0.91
CA GLU A 180 14.66 -20.29 2.01
C GLU A 180 13.83 -21.57 1.78
N ARG A 181 14.29 -22.67 2.39
CA ARG A 181 13.58 -23.96 2.43
C ARG A 181 13.44 -24.42 3.86
N VAL A 182 12.22 -24.76 4.25
CA VAL A 182 11.88 -25.23 5.60
C VAL A 182 11.27 -26.61 5.50
N ARG A 183 11.79 -27.55 6.29
CA ARG A 183 11.32 -28.94 6.33
C ARG A 183 10.55 -29.27 7.61
N GLY A 184 10.22 -28.29 8.44
CA GLY A 184 9.51 -28.49 9.69
C GLY A 184 10.41 -28.99 10.82
N SER A 185 9.90 -29.90 11.66
CA SER A 185 10.66 -30.48 12.77
C SER A 185 11.81 -31.38 12.30
N ILE A 186 12.57 -31.96 13.24
CA ILE A 186 13.61 -32.96 12.94
C ILE A 186 13.04 -34.16 12.15
N ALA A 187 11.78 -34.52 12.38
CA ALA A 187 11.11 -35.61 11.68
C ALA A 187 10.67 -35.24 10.25
N GLY A 188 10.75 -33.96 9.88
CA GLY A 188 10.21 -33.46 8.62
C GLY A 188 8.71 -33.17 8.67
N PHE A 189 8.22 -32.41 7.69
CA PHE A 189 6.80 -32.37 7.35
C PHE A 189 6.37 -33.69 6.70
N ASP A 190 5.12 -34.08 6.93
CA ASP A 190 4.49 -35.21 6.23
C ASP A 190 3.23 -34.76 5.49
N ARG A 191 3.40 -34.50 4.18
CA ARG A 191 2.35 -33.99 3.28
C ARG A 191 1.72 -32.69 3.78
N PRO A 192 2.49 -31.60 3.88
CA PRO A 192 1.94 -30.30 4.30
C PRO A 192 0.90 -29.81 3.27
N MET A 193 -0.19 -29.18 3.74
CA MET A 193 -1.33 -28.78 2.91
C MET A 193 -1.54 -27.26 2.86
N ASP A 194 -1.83 -26.64 4.00
CA ASP A 194 -2.17 -25.22 4.08
C ASP A 194 -1.22 -24.49 5.02
N ILE A 195 -1.13 -23.18 4.83
CA ILE A 195 -0.34 -22.27 5.64
C ILE A 195 -1.16 -21.02 5.96
N ILE A 196 -1.16 -20.61 7.23
CA ILE A 196 -1.73 -19.33 7.67
C ILE A 196 -0.80 -18.65 8.68
N ARG A 197 -1.02 -17.34 8.86
CA ARG A 197 -0.30 -16.51 9.83
C ARG A 197 -1.21 -16.17 11.00
N GLN A 198 -0.73 -16.43 12.21
CA GLN A 198 -1.40 -16.00 13.46
C GLN A 198 -1.13 -14.51 13.74
N SER A 199 -1.94 -13.92 14.63
CA SER A 199 -1.83 -12.50 15.03
C SER A 199 -0.49 -12.16 15.70
N ASP A 200 0.15 -13.13 16.34
CA ASP A 200 1.50 -13.00 16.93
C ASP A 200 2.64 -13.11 15.90
N GLY A 201 2.30 -13.36 14.63
CA GLY A 201 3.25 -13.52 13.53
C GLY A 201 3.73 -14.95 13.30
N ASN A 202 3.36 -15.92 14.15
CA ASN A 202 3.72 -17.32 13.94
C ASN A 202 2.97 -17.92 12.74
N LEU A 203 3.58 -18.93 12.13
CA LEU A 203 3.03 -19.67 11.00
C LEU A 203 2.42 -20.98 11.48
N LEU A 204 1.24 -21.33 10.97
CA LEU A 204 0.62 -22.64 11.17
C LEU A 204 0.60 -23.39 9.86
N VAL A 205 0.94 -24.68 9.90
CA VAL A 205 0.95 -25.58 8.74
C VAL A 205 0.19 -26.86 9.05
N THR A 206 -0.83 -27.19 8.26
CA THR A 206 -1.52 -28.49 8.35
C THR A 206 -0.67 -29.57 7.69
N GLU A 207 -0.59 -30.75 8.30
CA GLU A 207 0.09 -31.91 7.75
C GLU A 207 -0.91 -33.04 7.51
N TYR A 208 -1.26 -33.28 6.25
CA TYR A 208 -2.31 -34.23 5.86
C TYR A 208 -1.98 -35.66 6.26
N ALA A 209 -0.77 -36.14 5.97
CA ALA A 209 -0.36 -37.49 6.33
C ALA A 209 0.15 -37.56 7.78
N GLY A 210 0.65 -36.44 8.31
CA GLY A 210 1.09 -36.31 9.69
C GLY A 210 -0.05 -36.26 10.73
N ASP A 211 -1.31 -36.08 10.29
CA ASP A 211 -2.50 -35.96 11.14
C ASP A 211 -2.32 -34.92 12.28
N ARG A 212 -1.66 -33.80 11.97
CA ARG A 212 -1.26 -32.77 12.94
C ARG A 212 -1.17 -31.38 12.32
N ILE A 213 -0.99 -30.40 13.18
CA ILE A 213 -0.71 -29.01 12.82
C ILE A 213 0.64 -28.62 13.43
N SER A 214 1.52 -28.04 12.62
CA SER A 214 2.82 -27.55 13.03
C SER A 214 2.78 -26.03 13.17
N GLN A 215 3.31 -25.52 14.29
CA GLN A 215 3.51 -24.10 14.53
C GLN A 215 5.00 -23.75 14.36
N LEU A 216 5.28 -22.68 13.63
CA LEU A 216 6.61 -22.18 13.32
C LEU A 216 6.70 -20.68 13.62
N THR A 217 7.91 -20.14 13.78
CA THR A 217 8.13 -18.69 13.81
C THR A 217 7.83 -18.07 12.45
N SER A 218 7.77 -16.74 12.37
CA SER A 218 7.66 -15.98 11.10
C SER A 218 8.77 -16.31 10.09
N GLU A 219 9.94 -16.73 10.57
CA GLU A 219 11.10 -17.17 9.78
C GLU A 219 11.10 -18.69 9.52
N GLY A 220 10.00 -19.39 9.80
CA GLY A 220 9.86 -20.81 9.51
C GLY A 220 10.63 -21.74 10.45
N LYS A 221 11.04 -21.30 11.65
CA LYS A 221 11.63 -22.21 12.65
C LYS A 221 10.54 -22.94 13.40
N PHE A 222 10.62 -24.27 13.47
CA PHE A 222 9.64 -25.09 14.20
C PHE A 222 9.59 -24.74 15.69
N ILE A 223 8.39 -24.56 16.23
CA ILE A 223 8.12 -24.28 17.65
C ILE A 223 7.55 -25.53 18.32
N LYS A 224 6.37 -25.98 17.87
CA LYS A 224 5.65 -27.14 18.41
C LYS A 224 4.69 -27.68 17.36
N SER A 225 4.10 -28.83 17.64
CA SER A 225 2.95 -29.35 16.89
C SER A 225 1.88 -29.84 17.85
N PHE A 226 0.64 -29.81 17.39
CA PHE A 226 -0.53 -30.27 18.13
C PHE A 226 -1.52 -30.95 17.18
N GLY A 227 -2.52 -31.60 17.77
CA GLY A 227 -3.29 -32.63 17.10
C GLY A 227 -2.55 -33.96 17.03
N LYS A 228 -3.30 -35.02 16.76
CA LYS A 228 -2.78 -36.38 16.56
C LYS A 228 -3.81 -37.19 15.80
N LYS A 229 -3.37 -38.28 15.15
CA LYS A 229 -4.26 -39.21 14.47
C LYS A 229 -5.39 -39.71 15.36
N GLY A 230 -6.63 -39.59 14.89
CA GLY A 230 -7.80 -40.20 15.54
C GLY A 230 -9.13 -39.54 15.18
N ARG A 231 -10.11 -39.70 16.08
CA ARG A 231 -11.49 -39.21 15.89
C ARG A 231 -12.05 -38.48 17.12
N GLY A 232 -11.35 -38.52 18.24
CA GLY A 232 -11.71 -37.79 19.46
C GLY A 232 -11.57 -36.27 19.33
N ASN A 233 -11.83 -35.56 20.43
CA ASN A 233 -11.62 -34.11 20.49
C ASN A 233 -10.13 -33.78 20.36
N GLY A 234 -9.79 -32.88 19.44
CA GLY A 234 -8.40 -32.55 19.10
C GLY A 234 -7.64 -33.61 18.32
N GLU A 235 -8.30 -34.72 17.94
CA GLU A 235 -7.71 -35.72 17.04
C GLU A 235 -8.12 -35.43 15.60
N LEU A 236 -7.19 -35.63 14.67
CA LEU A 236 -7.31 -35.27 13.27
C LEU A 236 -7.13 -36.51 12.38
N LEU A 237 -7.70 -36.47 11.18
CA LEU A 237 -7.49 -37.46 10.14
C LEU A 237 -7.46 -36.76 8.77
N GLY A 238 -6.26 -36.50 8.24
CA GLY A 238 -6.11 -35.76 6.99
C GLY A 238 -6.57 -34.30 7.07
N PRO A 239 -6.09 -33.49 8.02
CA PRO A 239 -6.43 -32.07 8.06
C PRO A 239 -5.98 -31.36 6.78
N GLN A 240 -6.82 -30.50 6.21
CA GLN A 240 -6.54 -29.81 4.94
C GLN A 240 -6.30 -28.31 5.12
N TYR A 241 -7.36 -27.52 5.18
CA TYR A 241 -7.28 -26.05 5.20
C TYR A 241 -7.62 -25.52 6.59
N MET A 242 -7.14 -24.32 6.87
CA MET A 242 -7.40 -23.66 8.15
C MET A 242 -7.58 -22.15 8.01
N ASP A 243 -8.25 -21.57 9.00
CA ASP A 243 -8.34 -20.12 9.18
C ASP A 243 -8.56 -19.78 10.68
N THR A 244 -8.42 -18.51 11.05
CA THR A 244 -8.55 -18.04 12.44
C THR A 244 -9.61 -16.96 12.61
N ASP A 245 -10.29 -16.98 13.76
CA ASP A 245 -11.15 -15.85 14.16
C ASP A 245 -10.33 -14.72 14.86
N ALA A 246 -11.00 -13.61 15.18
CA ALA A 246 -10.39 -12.47 15.84
C ALA A 246 -9.89 -12.77 17.27
N SER A 247 -10.36 -13.86 17.89
CA SER A 247 -9.88 -14.33 19.19
C SER A 247 -8.66 -15.26 19.05
N GLY A 248 -8.23 -15.57 17.83
CA GLY A 248 -7.12 -16.46 17.55
C GLY A 248 -7.49 -17.95 17.59
N ASN A 249 -8.78 -18.31 17.64
CA ASN A 249 -9.18 -19.71 17.55
C ASN A 249 -8.94 -20.22 16.14
N ILE A 250 -8.43 -21.44 16.02
CA ILE A 250 -7.99 -22.06 14.77
C ILE A 250 -9.05 -23.06 14.32
N TYR A 251 -9.68 -22.82 13.17
CA TYR A 251 -10.68 -23.68 12.57
C TYR A 251 -10.03 -24.50 11.47
N VAL A 252 -10.20 -25.82 11.52
CA VAL A 252 -9.46 -26.75 10.64
C VAL A 252 -10.44 -27.72 10.00
N THR A 253 -10.39 -27.84 8.67
CA THR A 253 -11.16 -28.86 7.96
C THR A 253 -10.50 -30.22 8.10
N ASP A 254 -11.15 -31.10 8.85
CA ASP A 254 -10.70 -32.46 9.15
C ASP A 254 -11.34 -33.41 8.13
N PHE A 255 -10.74 -33.44 6.93
CA PHE A 255 -11.31 -34.07 5.73
C PHE A 255 -11.68 -35.54 5.95
N GLY A 256 -10.82 -36.32 6.59
CA GLY A 256 -11.02 -37.75 6.80
C GLY A 256 -12.13 -38.08 7.80
N ASN A 257 -12.46 -37.15 8.70
CA ASN A 257 -13.57 -37.28 9.65
C ASN A 257 -14.83 -36.51 9.23
N ALA A 258 -14.80 -35.81 8.09
CA ALA A 258 -15.90 -35.03 7.54
C ALA A 258 -16.49 -34.02 8.56
N ARG A 259 -15.62 -33.25 9.20
CA ARG A 259 -15.99 -32.24 10.21
C ARG A 259 -15.02 -31.06 10.21
N VAL A 260 -15.33 -30.06 11.03
CA VAL A 260 -14.39 -29.00 11.41
C VAL A 260 -13.97 -29.20 12.86
N VAL A 261 -12.68 -29.05 13.14
CA VAL A 261 -12.11 -29.09 14.49
C VAL A 261 -11.59 -27.70 14.84
N VAL A 262 -11.92 -27.24 16.05
CA VAL A 262 -11.54 -25.91 16.53
C VAL A 262 -10.56 -26.03 17.69
N PHE A 263 -9.45 -25.30 17.59
CA PHE A 263 -8.42 -25.19 18.63
C PHE A 263 -8.31 -23.75 19.14
N SER A 264 -7.77 -23.56 20.35
CA SER A 264 -7.35 -22.23 20.82
C SER A 264 -6.11 -21.75 20.06
N SER A 265 -5.71 -20.49 20.26
CA SER A 265 -4.45 -19.92 19.73
C SER A 265 -3.21 -20.72 20.14
N GLU A 266 -3.27 -21.42 21.28
CA GLU A 266 -2.20 -22.25 21.83
C GLU A 266 -2.24 -23.71 21.33
N GLY A 267 -3.26 -24.09 20.55
CA GLY A 267 -3.42 -25.43 20.01
C GLY A 267 -4.16 -26.41 20.94
N GLU A 268 -4.86 -25.90 21.96
CA GLU A 268 -5.72 -26.74 22.82
C GLU A 268 -7.06 -27.00 22.14
N PRO A 269 -7.58 -28.24 22.12
CA PRO A 269 -8.82 -28.55 21.43
C PRO A 269 -10.04 -28.00 22.17
N LEU A 270 -10.87 -27.24 21.47
CA LEU A 270 -12.06 -26.60 22.02
C LEU A 270 -13.31 -27.44 21.75
N PHE A 271 -13.67 -27.60 20.47
CA PHE A 271 -14.86 -28.35 20.05
C PHE A 271 -14.78 -28.76 18.57
N THR A 272 -15.79 -29.49 18.11
CA THR A 272 -15.94 -29.91 16.71
C THR A 272 -17.37 -29.67 16.23
N PHE A 273 -17.55 -29.37 14.95
CA PHE A 273 -18.88 -29.20 14.34
C PHE A 273 -18.91 -29.69 12.89
N GLY A 274 -20.08 -29.65 12.27
CA GLY A 274 -20.28 -30.10 10.88
C GLY A 274 -20.68 -31.57 10.73
N GLU A 275 -20.96 -32.26 11.84
CA GLU A 275 -21.59 -33.58 11.85
C GLU A 275 -23.11 -33.46 11.53
N THR A 276 -23.75 -34.58 11.18
CA THR A 276 -25.18 -34.59 10.93
C THR A 276 -25.98 -34.18 12.16
N SER A 277 -26.87 -33.20 11.99
CA SER A 277 -27.78 -32.67 13.00
C SER A 277 -29.17 -32.43 12.40
N PRO A 278 -30.19 -32.05 13.21
CA PRO A 278 -31.51 -31.71 12.68
C PRO A 278 -31.53 -30.53 11.70
N PHE A 279 -30.52 -29.65 11.77
CA PHE A 279 -30.45 -28.42 10.99
C PHE A 279 -29.40 -28.48 9.87
N PHE A 280 -28.44 -29.41 9.95
CA PHE A 280 -27.37 -29.57 8.98
C PHE A 280 -27.15 -31.05 8.64
N LYS A 281 -27.09 -31.40 7.35
CA LYS A 281 -26.98 -32.80 6.90
C LYS A 281 -25.63 -33.45 7.21
N GLY A 282 -24.64 -32.66 7.61
CA GLY A 282 -23.26 -33.09 7.84
C GLY A 282 -22.42 -33.00 6.57
N PHE A 283 -21.14 -32.70 6.72
CA PHE A 283 -20.21 -32.66 5.59
C PHE A 283 -19.97 -34.06 5.00
N LYS A 284 -19.51 -34.06 3.75
CA LYS A 284 -18.98 -35.24 3.05
C LYS A 284 -17.47 -35.13 2.87
N ALA A 285 -17.00 -33.95 2.48
CA ALA A 285 -15.59 -33.67 2.23
C ALA A 285 -15.35 -32.17 2.44
N PRO A 286 -15.30 -31.69 3.70
CA PRO A 286 -15.03 -30.29 3.95
C PRO A 286 -13.63 -29.94 3.42
N SER A 287 -13.53 -28.89 2.60
CA SER A 287 -12.29 -28.46 1.96
C SER A 287 -11.92 -27.05 2.43
N GLY A 288 -12.17 -26.03 1.62
CA GLY A 288 -11.83 -24.65 1.92
C GLY A 288 -12.61 -24.13 3.11
N ILE A 289 -11.95 -23.32 3.94
CA ILE A 289 -12.55 -22.66 5.09
C ILE A 289 -12.06 -21.21 5.16
N ALA A 290 -12.96 -20.30 5.52
CA ALA A 290 -12.64 -18.89 5.75
C ALA A 290 -13.51 -18.34 6.89
N VAL A 291 -12.94 -17.50 7.75
CA VAL A 291 -13.64 -16.81 8.83
C VAL A 291 -13.68 -15.32 8.51
N VAL A 292 -14.88 -14.78 8.31
CA VAL A 292 -15.09 -13.36 7.97
C VAL A 292 -16.23 -12.82 8.82
N ASN A 293 -15.99 -11.69 9.51
CA ASN A 293 -17.00 -11.01 10.33
C ASN A 293 -17.77 -11.95 11.28
N GLU A 294 -17.05 -12.74 12.08
CA GLU A 294 -17.61 -13.73 13.03
C GLU A 294 -18.44 -14.86 12.39
N THR A 295 -18.38 -15.01 11.06
CA THR A 295 -19.01 -16.10 10.32
C THR A 295 -17.95 -17.03 9.75
N VAL A 296 -18.13 -18.33 9.96
CA VAL A 296 -17.27 -19.38 9.42
C VAL A 296 -17.91 -19.96 8.15
N TYR A 297 -17.25 -19.79 7.02
CA TYR A 297 -17.64 -20.33 5.74
C TYR A 297 -16.87 -21.63 5.49
N VAL A 298 -17.57 -22.70 5.11
CA VAL A 298 -16.95 -24.00 4.82
C VAL A 298 -17.47 -24.51 3.48
N ALA A 299 -16.55 -24.75 2.54
CA ALA A 299 -16.84 -25.42 1.28
C ALA A 299 -16.85 -26.94 1.48
N ASP A 300 -17.71 -27.64 0.74
CA ASP A 300 -17.70 -29.10 0.68
C ASP A 300 -17.36 -29.57 -0.74
N ALA A 301 -16.23 -30.25 -0.89
CA ALA A 301 -15.69 -30.69 -2.18
C ALA A 301 -16.54 -31.75 -2.90
N VAL A 302 -17.43 -32.46 -2.18
CA VAL A 302 -18.31 -33.47 -2.75
C VAL A 302 -19.69 -32.90 -3.02
N ASN A 303 -20.23 -32.10 -2.10
CA ASN A 303 -21.55 -31.49 -2.27
C ASN A 303 -21.50 -30.26 -3.20
N GLY A 304 -20.34 -29.63 -3.40
CA GLY A 304 -20.18 -28.50 -4.33
C GLY A 304 -20.89 -27.21 -3.88
N GLY A 305 -21.00 -26.98 -2.57
CA GLY A 305 -21.65 -25.81 -1.97
C GLY A 305 -20.81 -25.18 -0.86
N ILE A 306 -21.21 -24.00 -0.39
CA ILE A 306 -20.59 -23.27 0.72
C ILE A 306 -21.62 -23.03 1.81
N TYR A 307 -21.28 -23.42 3.03
CA TYR A 307 -22.15 -23.37 4.21
C TYR A 307 -21.63 -22.36 5.22
N MET A 308 -22.54 -21.72 5.95
CA MET A 308 -22.26 -20.69 6.95
C MET A 308 -22.52 -21.23 8.36
N PHE A 309 -21.59 -20.93 9.26
CA PHE A 309 -21.67 -21.24 10.68
C PHE A 309 -21.28 -19.99 11.48
N ASP A 310 -21.71 -19.91 12.74
CA ASP A 310 -21.13 -18.95 13.68
C ASP A 310 -19.79 -19.47 14.24
N THR A 311 -19.06 -18.64 14.98
CA THR A 311 -17.80 -19.01 15.66
C THR A 311 -17.99 -20.05 16.77
N ALA A 312 -19.22 -20.36 17.18
CA ALA A 312 -19.51 -21.46 18.10
C ALA A 312 -19.80 -22.78 17.36
N GLY A 313 -19.77 -22.80 16.03
CA GLY A 313 -20.01 -23.97 15.19
C GLY A 313 -21.49 -24.29 14.95
N ASN A 314 -22.41 -23.37 15.26
CA ASN A 314 -23.82 -23.54 14.95
C ASN A 314 -24.06 -23.25 13.47
N TYR A 315 -24.83 -24.11 12.80
CA TYR A 315 -25.23 -23.89 11.40
C TYR A 315 -26.15 -22.68 11.28
N LEU A 316 -25.82 -21.77 10.36
CA LEU A 316 -26.60 -20.57 10.07
C LEU A 316 -27.44 -20.76 8.81
N ASP A 317 -26.79 -20.91 7.65
CA ASP A 317 -27.45 -21.08 6.36
C ASP A 317 -26.47 -21.61 5.29
N ILE A 318 -26.95 -21.79 4.06
CA ILE A 318 -26.15 -22.09 2.87
C ILE A 318 -25.89 -20.79 2.09
N LEU A 319 -24.61 -20.39 1.95
CA LEU A 319 -24.22 -19.23 1.15
C LEU A 319 -24.35 -19.52 -0.34
N VAL A 320 -23.82 -20.68 -0.76
CA VAL A 320 -23.83 -21.14 -2.15
C VAL A 320 -24.46 -22.53 -2.23
N PRO A 321 -25.52 -22.72 -3.03
CA PRO A 321 -26.23 -23.99 -3.15
C PRO A 321 -25.32 -25.18 -3.54
N GLU A 322 -25.69 -26.38 -3.10
CA GLU A 322 -25.07 -27.65 -3.51
C GLU A 322 -25.06 -27.81 -5.06
N ASN A 323 -24.05 -28.50 -5.59
CA ASN A 323 -23.79 -28.74 -7.02
C ASN A 323 -23.46 -27.48 -7.83
N THR A 324 -23.07 -26.38 -7.18
CA THR A 324 -22.61 -25.17 -7.86
C THR A 324 -21.16 -25.31 -8.30
N PHE A 325 -20.29 -25.80 -7.41
CA PHE A 325 -18.88 -26.09 -7.68
C PHE A 325 -18.67 -27.56 -7.98
N VAL A 326 -17.65 -27.87 -8.79
CA VAL A 326 -17.30 -29.25 -9.16
C VAL A 326 -16.38 -29.87 -8.11
N TYR A 327 -15.31 -29.16 -7.74
CA TYR A 327 -14.31 -29.59 -6.77
C TYR A 327 -13.66 -28.36 -6.11
N PRO A 328 -14.39 -27.65 -5.23
CA PRO A 328 -13.84 -26.51 -4.51
C PRO A 328 -12.71 -26.96 -3.57
N GLU A 329 -11.55 -26.33 -3.70
CA GLU A 329 -10.32 -26.59 -2.95
C GLU A 329 -10.13 -25.52 -1.87
N SER A 330 -9.24 -24.55 -2.07
CA SER A 330 -9.07 -23.44 -1.13
C SER A 330 -10.23 -22.43 -1.16
N MET A 331 -10.40 -21.75 -0.03
CA MET A 331 -11.22 -20.57 0.11
C MET A 331 -10.45 -19.55 0.95
N LYS A 332 -10.17 -18.36 0.42
CA LYS A 332 -9.44 -17.30 1.13
C LYS A 332 -10.23 -16.00 1.10
N HIS A 333 -10.19 -15.25 2.19
CA HIS A 333 -10.87 -13.96 2.30
C HIS A 333 -10.22 -12.91 1.38
N TRP A 334 -11.05 -12.14 0.68
CA TRP A 334 -10.61 -11.03 -0.16
C TRP A 334 -11.66 -9.92 -0.21
N ASN A 335 -11.37 -8.77 0.40
CA ASN A 335 -12.31 -7.66 0.59
C ASN A 335 -13.63 -8.17 1.21
N ASP A 336 -14.80 -7.79 0.72
CA ASP A 336 -16.09 -8.32 1.24
C ASP A 336 -16.48 -9.68 0.62
N SER A 337 -15.53 -10.43 0.06
CA SER A 337 -15.75 -11.63 -0.74
C SER A 337 -14.79 -12.77 -0.38
N LEU A 338 -15.04 -13.94 -0.97
CA LEU A 338 -14.23 -15.15 -0.83
C LEU A 338 -13.67 -15.51 -2.20
N LEU A 339 -12.36 -15.72 -2.28
CA LEU A 339 -11.70 -16.34 -3.44
C LEU A 339 -11.76 -17.86 -3.29
N VAL A 340 -12.40 -18.52 -4.24
CA VAL A 340 -12.61 -19.97 -4.24
C VAL A 340 -11.95 -20.55 -5.48
N THR A 341 -11.04 -21.50 -5.30
CA THR A 341 -10.48 -22.29 -6.39
C THR A 341 -11.33 -23.51 -6.63
N ASP A 342 -11.78 -23.72 -7.87
CA ASP A 342 -12.51 -24.92 -8.30
C ASP A 342 -11.91 -25.44 -9.60
N SER A 343 -11.22 -26.58 -9.51
CA SER A 343 -10.62 -27.27 -10.65
C SER A 343 -9.61 -26.40 -11.43
N ASN A 344 -10.03 -25.72 -12.50
CA ASN A 344 -9.21 -24.85 -13.35
C ASN A 344 -9.65 -23.37 -13.31
N ARG A 345 -10.55 -23.04 -12.38
CA ARG A 345 -11.19 -21.72 -12.28
C ARG A 345 -10.99 -21.12 -10.90
N ILE A 346 -11.02 -19.80 -10.86
CA ILE A 346 -11.02 -19.00 -9.64
C ILE A 346 -12.31 -18.18 -9.65
N TYR A 347 -13.06 -18.28 -8.57
CA TYR A 347 -14.31 -17.58 -8.37
C TYR A 347 -14.19 -16.57 -7.23
N VAL A 348 -14.87 -15.44 -7.38
CA VAL A 348 -15.12 -14.47 -6.30
C VAL A 348 -16.56 -14.67 -5.87
N VAL A 349 -16.76 -15.01 -4.60
CA VAL A 349 -18.07 -15.23 -4.00
C VAL A 349 -18.34 -14.12 -3.00
N ASN A 350 -19.37 -13.31 -3.22
CA ASN A 350 -19.73 -12.25 -2.29
C ASN A 350 -20.31 -12.84 -1.00
N THR A 351 -19.77 -12.44 0.15
CA THR A 351 -20.16 -12.99 1.47
C THR A 351 -21.59 -12.62 1.90
N SER A 352 -22.12 -11.51 1.38
CA SER A 352 -23.45 -10.99 1.75
C SER A 352 -24.56 -11.52 0.86
N SER A 353 -24.29 -11.68 -0.44
CA SER A 353 -25.31 -12.09 -1.43
C SER A 353 -25.16 -13.52 -1.94
N GLY A 354 -24.02 -14.18 -1.69
CA GLY A 354 -23.67 -15.48 -2.30
C GLY A 354 -23.47 -15.42 -3.82
N SER A 355 -23.42 -14.21 -4.41
CA SER A 355 -23.22 -14.04 -5.86
C SER A 355 -21.81 -14.47 -6.27
N ILE A 356 -21.71 -15.15 -7.41
CA ILE A 356 -20.47 -15.74 -7.91
C ILE A 356 -20.04 -15.05 -9.20
N LEU A 357 -18.78 -14.65 -9.25
CA LEU A 357 -18.12 -14.11 -10.45
C LEU A 357 -16.88 -14.96 -10.78
N GLU A 358 -16.73 -15.38 -12.04
CA GLU A 358 -15.49 -16.01 -12.50
C GLU A 358 -14.41 -14.95 -12.67
N ALA A 359 -13.34 -15.05 -11.86
CA ALA A 359 -12.24 -14.09 -11.84
C ALA A 359 -11.10 -14.50 -12.78
N ALA A 360 -10.83 -15.80 -12.88
CA ALA A 360 -9.75 -16.35 -13.71
C ALA A 360 -10.03 -17.79 -14.14
N ASN A 361 -9.38 -18.21 -15.23
CA ASN A 361 -9.48 -19.54 -15.78
C ASN A 361 -8.18 -19.88 -16.53
N THR A 362 -7.57 -21.03 -16.23
CA THR A 362 -6.32 -21.49 -16.87
C THR A 362 -6.55 -22.24 -18.20
N GLY A 363 -7.78 -22.24 -18.71
CA GLY A 363 -8.14 -22.86 -19.97
C GLY A 363 -8.24 -24.38 -19.88
N ASN A 364 -8.00 -25.07 -21.01
CA ASN A 364 -8.23 -26.52 -21.13
C ASN A 364 -7.01 -27.38 -20.81
N ALA A 365 -5.87 -26.78 -20.47
CA ALA A 365 -4.69 -27.54 -20.07
C ALA A 365 -4.99 -28.36 -18.80
N PRO A 366 -4.39 -29.55 -18.61
CA PRO A 366 -4.54 -30.32 -17.39
C PRO A 366 -4.05 -29.53 -16.17
N SER A 367 -4.98 -28.90 -15.48
CA SER A 367 -4.73 -28.05 -14.30
C SER A 367 -5.49 -28.58 -13.10
N LYS A 368 -4.98 -28.24 -11.92
CA LYS A 368 -5.68 -28.40 -10.65
C LYS A 368 -5.23 -27.25 -9.76
N LEU A 369 -5.96 -26.14 -9.83
CA LEU A 369 -5.77 -25.00 -8.95
C LEU A 369 -6.12 -25.40 -7.53
N THR A 370 -5.18 -25.16 -6.62
CA THR A 370 -5.29 -25.58 -5.22
C THR A 370 -5.37 -24.39 -4.27
N CYS A 371 -4.77 -23.26 -4.63
CA CYS A 371 -4.83 -22.02 -3.87
C CYS A 371 -4.93 -20.82 -4.80
N ALA A 372 -5.69 -19.81 -4.40
CA ALA A 372 -5.66 -18.47 -4.97
C ALA A 372 -5.77 -17.44 -3.83
N VAL A 373 -4.79 -16.55 -3.74
CA VAL A 373 -4.69 -15.57 -2.65
C VAL A 373 -4.14 -14.24 -3.19
N PRO A 374 -4.66 -13.07 -2.77
CA PRO A 374 -4.16 -11.79 -3.22
C PRO A 374 -2.75 -11.53 -2.65
N ASP A 375 -1.83 -11.09 -3.50
CA ASP A 375 -0.49 -10.67 -3.08
C ASP A 375 -0.45 -9.17 -2.71
N SER A 376 0.69 -8.74 -2.16
CA SER A 376 0.91 -7.34 -1.76
C SER A 376 1.08 -6.37 -2.95
N ASN A 377 1.07 -6.86 -4.19
CA ASN A 377 1.28 -6.11 -5.43
C ASN A 377 0.01 -6.02 -6.30
N GLY A 378 -1.15 -6.48 -5.81
CA GLY A 378 -2.43 -6.43 -6.51
C GLY A 378 -2.68 -7.61 -7.48
N ASN A 379 -1.84 -8.64 -7.44
CA ASN A 379 -2.01 -9.86 -8.22
C ASN A 379 -2.70 -10.95 -7.38
N LEU A 380 -3.07 -12.05 -8.04
CA LEU A 380 -3.36 -13.32 -7.38
C LEU A 380 -2.15 -14.23 -7.49
N LEU A 381 -1.70 -14.76 -6.36
CA LEU A 381 -0.78 -15.88 -6.28
C LEU A 381 -1.60 -17.17 -6.34
N VAL A 382 -1.34 -18.01 -7.33
CA VAL A 382 -2.18 -19.18 -7.64
C VAL A 382 -1.30 -20.42 -7.73
N THR A 383 -1.60 -21.46 -6.95
CA THR A 383 -0.86 -22.72 -7.03
C THR A 383 -1.61 -23.72 -7.91
N ASP A 384 -0.90 -24.40 -8.80
CA ASP A 384 -1.43 -25.50 -9.60
C ASP A 384 -0.66 -26.79 -9.33
N PHE A 385 -1.37 -27.74 -8.74
CA PHE A 385 -0.84 -29.02 -8.31
C PHE A 385 -0.41 -29.90 -9.50
N LYS A 386 -1.13 -29.83 -10.63
CA LYS A 386 -0.86 -30.69 -11.79
C LYS A 386 0.23 -30.13 -12.69
N SER A 387 0.23 -28.81 -12.93
CA SER A 387 1.30 -28.20 -13.73
C SER A 387 2.63 -28.13 -12.97
N ASN A 388 2.60 -28.25 -11.64
CA ASN A 388 3.74 -28.05 -10.75
C ASN A 388 4.29 -26.61 -10.80
N GLU A 389 3.38 -25.64 -10.84
CA GLU A 389 3.72 -24.22 -10.99
C GLU A 389 2.96 -23.36 -9.98
N VAL A 390 3.56 -22.23 -9.65
CA VAL A 390 2.87 -21.14 -8.95
C VAL A 390 2.72 -19.99 -9.94
N PHE A 391 1.50 -19.72 -10.35
CA PHE A 391 1.17 -18.63 -11.26
C PHE A 391 1.02 -17.31 -10.50
N ILE A 392 1.47 -16.24 -11.14
CA ILE A 392 1.12 -14.87 -10.80
C ILE A 392 0.07 -14.45 -11.82
N MET A 393 -1.12 -14.09 -11.36
CA MET A 393 -2.19 -13.61 -12.22
C MET A 393 -2.48 -12.15 -11.93
N SER A 394 -2.34 -11.29 -12.93
CA SER A 394 -2.56 -9.84 -12.83
C SER A 394 -3.87 -9.44 -13.50
N LYS A 395 -4.47 -8.33 -13.07
CA LYS A 395 -5.60 -7.73 -13.78
C LYS A 395 -5.17 -7.32 -15.19
N MET A 396 -6.04 -7.52 -16.18
CA MET A 396 -5.76 -7.14 -17.58
C MET A 396 -5.41 -5.65 -17.74
N SER A 397 -6.09 -4.76 -17.02
CA SER A 397 -5.83 -3.31 -17.02
C SER A 397 -4.40 -2.98 -16.57
N GLU A 398 -3.86 -3.75 -15.63
CA GLU A 398 -2.53 -3.53 -15.07
C GLU A 398 -1.39 -4.03 -15.96
N LEU A 399 -1.62 -5.08 -16.76
CA LEU A 399 -0.62 -5.60 -17.69
C LEU A 399 -0.34 -4.64 -18.84
N VAL A 400 -1.40 -4.00 -19.36
CA VAL A 400 -1.27 -3.02 -20.44
C VAL A 400 -0.67 -1.71 -19.93
N GLY A 401 -0.99 -1.33 -18.70
CA GLY A 401 -0.63 -0.04 -18.12
C GLY A 401 0.81 0.09 -17.60
N GLY A 402 1.49 -1.03 -17.31
CA GLY A 402 2.82 -1.02 -16.72
C GLY A 402 2.87 -0.43 -15.29
N PHE A 403 4.05 0.03 -14.87
CA PHE A 403 4.26 0.72 -13.59
C PHE A 403 4.31 2.23 -13.76
N PHE A 404 3.74 2.95 -12.79
CA PHE A 404 3.92 4.38 -12.61
C PHE A 404 5.17 4.61 -11.76
N VAL A 405 6.29 4.90 -12.44
CA VAL A 405 7.60 5.18 -11.84
C VAL A 405 7.77 6.69 -11.70
N GLN A 406 8.29 7.13 -10.56
CA GLN A 406 8.57 8.53 -10.29
C GLN A 406 9.96 8.68 -9.67
N ILE A 407 10.73 9.64 -10.17
CA ILE A 407 11.99 10.07 -9.54
C ILE A 407 11.63 11.20 -8.58
N GLU A 408 11.60 10.91 -7.28
CA GLU A 408 11.17 11.84 -6.25
C GLU A 408 12.29 12.80 -5.84
N ARG A 409 13.50 12.26 -5.71
CA ARG A 409 14.66 13.02 -5.25
C ARG A 409 15.94 12.57 -5.93
N ILE A 410 16.78 13.54 -6.25
CA ILE A 410 18.17 13.31 -6.66
C ILE A 410 19.08 14.16 -5.77
N ASP A 411 19.98 13.49 -5.06
CA ASP A 411 21.05 14.11 -4.28
C ASP A 411 22.39 13.86 -5.00
N ALA A 412 22.99 14.96 -5.45
CA ALA A 412 24.28 15.00 -6.13
C ALA A 412 25.32 15.82 -5.35
N ASP A 413 25.09 16.14 -4.07
CA ASP A 413 26.00 16.99 -3.26
C ASP A 413 27.41 16.38 -3.13
N LYS A 414 27.54 15.06 -3.32
CA LYS A 414 28.79 14.30 -3.28
C LYS A 414 29.26 13.83 -4.67
N PHE A 415 28.98 14.62 -5.70
CA PHE A 415 29.35 14.32 -7.09
C PHE A 415 30.83 13.84 -7.20
N PRO A 416 31.13 12.77 -7.96
CA PRO A 416 30.27 12.06 -8.91
C PRO A 416 29.37 10.96 -8.32
N GLU A 417 29.35 10.75 -6.99
CA GLU A 417 28.36 9.84 -6.39
C GLU A 417 26.98 10.53 -6.37
N VAL A 418 25.98 9.88 -6.97
CA VAL A 418 24.61 10.37 -7.05
C VAL A 418 23.68 9.38 -6.37
N THR A 419 22.77 9.90 -5.55
CA THR A 419 21.73 9.13 -4.86
C THR A 419 20.38 9.51 -5.44
N VAL A 420 19.57 8.52 -5.81
CA VAL A 420 18.25 8.71 -6.43
C VAL A 420 17.21 7.96 -5.62
N GLU A 421 16.10 8.63 -5.33
CA GLU A 421 14.92 8.05 -4.72
C GLU A 421 13.83 7.89 -5.77
N VAL A 422 13.39 6.65 -5.91
CA VAL A 422 12.44 6.23 -6.93
C VAL A 422 11.23 5.63 -6.24
N ARG A 423 10.04 6.14 -6.58
CA ARG A 423 8.77 5.53 -6.20
C ARG A 423 8.21 4.72 -7.35
N VAL A 424 7.78 3.50 -7.05
CA VAL A 424 7.16 2.58 -8.01
C VAL A 424 5.77 2.23 -7.50
N SER A 425 4.77 2.45 -8.34
CA SER A 425 3.36 2.17 -8.02
C SER A 425 2.62 1.63 -9.23
N THR A 426 1.47 1.00 -9.00
CA THR A 426 0.52 0.68 -10.07
C THR A 426 -0.18 1.95 -10.55
N ARG A 427 -0.93 1.87 -11.67
CA ARG A 427 -1.75 3.00 -12.15
C ARG A 427 -2.83 3.42 -11.15
N GLU A 428 -3.20 2.54 -10.22
CA GLU A 428 -4.17 2.79 -9.14
C GLU A 428 -3.53 3.33 -7.85
N ASN A 429 -2.25 3.69 -7.91
CA ASN A 429 -1.45 4.21 -6.81
C ASN A 429 -1.17 3.18 -5.70
N GLN A 430 -1.25 1.88 -5.99
CA GLN A 430 -0.79 0.85 -5.06
C GLN A 430 0.73 0.73 -5.14
N PRO A 431 1.45 0.64 -4.01
CA PRO A 431 2.91 0.50 -4.01
C PRO A 431 3.32 -0.84 -4.62
N VAL A 432 4.41 -0.85 -5.40
CA VAL A 432 5.03 -2.10 -5.87
C VAL A 432 6.16 -2.47 -4.91
N LEU A 433 6.10 -3.66 -4.35
CA LEU A 433 6.94 -4.18 -3.28
C LEU A 433 7.82 -5.34 -3.76
N GLY A 434 8.89 -5.60 -3.01
CA GLY A 434 9.81 -6.72 -3.26
C GLY A 434 10.81 -6.49 -4.39
N LEU A 435 10.97 -5.25 -4.86
CA LEU A 435 11.97 -4.92 -5.87
C LEU A 435 13.39 -4.94 -5.28
N GLU A 436 14.29 -5.58 -6.02
CA GLU A 436 15.70 -5.76 -5.75
C GLU A 436 16.55 -4.94 -6.75
N ALA A 437 17.88 -4.92 -6.58
CA ALA A 437 18.76 -4.07 -7.40
C ALA A 437 18.69 -4.37 -8.91
N ASN A 438 18.44 -5.63 -9.28
CA ASN A 438 18.30 -6.09 -10.68
C ASN A 438 16.98 -5.68 -11.33
N ASN A 439 16.01 -5.19 -10.55
CA ASN A 439 14.76 -4.67 -11.07
C ASN A 439 14.89 -3.26 -11.65
N PHE A 440 16.01 -2.57 -11.41
CA PHE A 440 16.23 -1.20 -11.85
C PHE A 440 17.33 -1.11 -12.90
N LEU A 441 17.11 -0.28 -13.91
CA LEU A 441 18.12 0.13 -14.86
C LEU A 441 18.20 1.66 -14.89
N ILE A 442 19.33 2.21 -14.45
CA ILE A 442 19.57 3.65 -14.51
C ILE A 442 20.46 3.96 -15.72
N THR A 443 20.05 4.94 -16.53
CA THR A 443 20.88 5.47 -17.62
C THR A 443 21.02 6.99 -17.57
N GLU A 444 22.18 7.48 -17.99
CA GLU A 444 22.50 8.89 -18.19
C GLU A 444 22.88 9.10 -19.66
N GLY A 445 22.16 9.95 -20.37
CA GLY A 445 22.36 10.13 -21.81
C GLY A 445 22.23 8.83 -22.61
N LYS A 446 21.29 7.95 -22.21
CA LYS A 446 21.06 6.61 -22.78
C LYS A 446 22.22 5.63 -22.61
N ARG A 447 23.14 5.91 -21.68
CA ARG A 447 24.23 5.00 -21.30
C ARG A 447 24.04 4.53 -19.87
N THR A 448 24.22 3.24 -19.63
CA THR A 448 24.14 2.65 -18.30
C THR A 448 25.14 3.28 -17.35
N VAL A 449 24.69 3.63 -16.15
CA VAL A 449 25.57 4.23 -15.13
C VAL A 449 26.51 3.20 -14.52
N SER A 450 27.59 3.67 -13.90
CA SER A 450 28.57 2.80 -13.23
C SER A 450 28.23 2.61 -11.76
N ASN A 451 28.60 1.45 -11.20
CA ASN A 451 28.46 1.14 -9.75
C ASN A 451 27.04 1.33 -9.19
N GLN A 452 26.00 1.03 -9.98
CA GLN A 452 24.62 1.05 -9.50
C GLN A 452 24.43 0.05 -8.35
N ARG A 453 23.81 0.49 -7.26
CA ARG A 453 23.42 -0.36 -6.13
C ARG A 453 22.15 0.12 -5.46
N LEU A 454 21.32 -0.82 -5.02
CA LEU A 454 20.20 -0.54 -4.13
C LEU A 454 20.73 -0.45 -2.69
N THR A 455 20.47 0.69 -2.04
CA THR A 455 20.90 0.97 -0.66
C THR A 455 19.72 1.04 0.31
N SER A 456 18.61 1.56 -0.23
CA SER A 456 17.33 1.87 0.38
C SER A 456 16.13 1.01 0.01
N ILE A 457 15.39 0.42 0.96
CA ILE A 457 13.98 0.05 0.70
C ILE A 457 13.12 0.66 1.81
N SER A 458 12.10 1.43 1.43
CA SER A 458 11.25 2.14 2.40
C SER A 458 10.27 1.21 3.10
N SER A 459 9.75 0.17 2.43
CA SER A 459 8.83 -0.80 3.03
C SER A 459 9.43 -1.58 4.20
N THR A 460 10.75 -1.80 4.22
CA THR A 460 11.46 -2.50 5.31
C THR A 460 11.93 -1.57 6.43
N ALA A 461 11.66 -0.26 6.33
CA ALA A 461 12.01 0.69 7.38
C ALA A 461 11.18 0.44 8.65
N ASP A 462 11.86 0.46 9.79
CA ASP A 462 11.31 0.29 11.14
C ASP A 462 11.13 1.63 11.89
N SER A 463 11.37 2.74 11.19
CA SER A 463 11.15 4.11 11.63
C SER A 463 10.08 4.79 10.77
N CYS A 464 9.37 5.74 11.36
CA CYS A 464 8.38 6.58 10.70
C CYS A 464 8.48 7.99 11.25
N ASP A 465 8.54 8.99 10.38
CA ASP A 465 8.42 10.39 10.78
C ASP A 465 6.94 10.76 10.88
N ILE A 466 6.55 11.35 12.01
CA ILE A 466 5.15 11.64 12.30
C ILE A 466 4.97 13.14 12.55
N SER A 467 3.97 13.73 11.89
CA SER A 467 3.47 15.06 12.23
C SER A 467 2.13 14.91 12.94
N ILE A 468 2.10 15.19 14.25
CA ILE A 468 0.87 15.25 15.03
C ILE A 468 0.23 16.63 14.84
N ILE A 469 -0.99 16.65 14.32
CA ILE A 469 -1.84 17.83 14.29
C ILE A 469 -2.79 17.76 15.48
N ILE A 470 -2.71 18.74 16.36
CA ILE A 470 -3.59 18.91 17.52
C ILE A 470 -4.65 19.95 17.14
N ASP A 471 -5.90 19.51 17.10
CA ASP A 471 -7.05 20.39 16.97
C ASP A 471 -7.08 21.41 18.13
N ARG A 472 -7.19 22.71 17.83
CA ARG A 472 -7.31 23.78 18.85
C ARG A 472 -8.74 24.33 18.92
N SER A 473 -9.73 23.57 18.47
CA SER A 473 -11.14 23.90 18.66
C SER A 473 -11.48 24.11 20.14
N VAL A 474 -12.53 24.89 20.40
CA VAL A 474 -13.03 25.14 21.77
C VAL A 474 -13.47 23.82 22.44
N SER A 475 -13.96 22.86 21.68
CA SER A 475 -14.43 21.56 22.16
C SER A 475 -13.32 20.64 22.68
N LEU A 476 -12.08 20.75 22.15
CA LEU A 476 -10.96 19.95 22.65
C LEU A 476 -10.49 20.38 24.05
N ARG A 477 -10.93 21.54 24.56
CA ARG A 477 -10.52 22.06 25.89
C ARG A 477 -10.82 21.09 27.03
N ASP A 478 -11.93 20.37 26.93
CA ASP A 478 -12.39 19.45 27.97
C ASP A 478 -11.61 18.12 27.98
N TYR A 479 -10.80 17.86 26.95
CA TYR A 479 -10.08 16.59 26.74
C TYR A 479 -8.56 16.72 26.98
N GLY A 480 -8.12 17.71 27.76
CA GLY A 480 -6.69 18.01 27.95
C GLY A 480 -5.83 16.84 28.45
N GLU A 481 -6.35 16.04 29.38
CA GLU A 481 -5.64 14.84 29.88
C GLU A 481 -5.59 13.72 28.83
N SER A 482 -6.69 13.47 28.12
CA SER A 482 -6.76 12.48 27.05
C SER A 482 -5.84 12.84 25.87
N LEU A 483 -5.80 14.12 25.49
CA LEU A 483 -4.85 14.64 24.49
C LEU A 483 -3.41 14.38 24.92
N GLN A 484 -3.09 14.67 26.19
CA GLN A 484 -1.77 14.46 26.73
C GLN A 484 -1.38 12.98 26.73
N SER A 485 -2.29 12.08 27.11
CA SER A 485 -2.07 10.63 27.00
C SER A 485 -1.81 10.22 25.56
N ALA A 486 -2.66 10.67 24.62
CA ALA A 486 -2.55 10.29 23.22
C ALA A 486 -1.19 10.64 22.60
N VAL A 487 -0.70 11.87 22.82
CA VAL A 487 0.61 12.31 22.32
C VAL A 487 1.75 11.49 22.95
N ARG A 488 1.65 11.19 24.25
CA ARG A 488 2.66 10.40 24.97
C ARG A 488 2.69 8.95 24.49
N ASP A 489 1.53 8.35 24.24
CA ASP A 489 1.42 6.97 23.78
C ASP A 489 2.01 6.83 22.38
N ILE A 490 1.70 7.76 21.47
CA ILE A 490 2.31 7.81 20.13
C ILE A 490 3.83 7.97 20.25
N ALA A 491 4.31 8.97 20.99
CA ALA A 491 5.74 9.24 21.15
C ALA A 491 6.51 8.05 21.77
N SER A 492 5.91 7.38 22.76
CA SER A 492 6.50 6.21 23.41
C SER A 492 6.57 5.01 22.46
N SER A 493 5.54 4.82 21.64
CA SER A 493 5.45 3.71 20.69
C SER A 493 6.44 3.83 19.53
N MET A 494 6.90 5.05 19.22
CA MET A 494 8.01 5.27 18.27
C MET A 494 9.37 4.80 18.80
N ALA A 495 9.50 4.51 20.11
CA ALA A 495 10.72 4.02 20.74
C ALA A 495 11.98 4.88 20.43
N GLY A 496 11.80 6.19 20.22
CA GLY A 496 12.87 7.13 19.89
C GLY A 496 13.40 7.10 18.45
N LYS A 497 12.76 6.33 17.56
CA LYS A 497 13.07 6.28 16.13
C LYS A 497 12.30 7.36 15.36
N GLY A 498 12.87 7.84 14.25
CA GLY A 498 12.27 8.91 13.45
C GLY A 498 12.21 10.26 14.17
N THR A 499 11.40 11.15 13.64
CA THR A 499 11.17 12.51 14.14
C THR A 499 9.69 12.76 14.37
N LEU A 500 9.39 13.59 15.37
CA LEU A 500 8.02 13.94 15.75
C LEU A 500 7.85 15.45 15.68
N HIS A 501 6.89 15.89 14.85
CA HIS A 501 6.47 17.28 14.75
C HIS A 501 5.13 17.45 15.44
N VAL A 502 4.96 18.52 16.22
CA VAL A 502 3.67 18.87 16.82
C VAL A 502 3.20 20.19 16.25
N ILE A 503 2.00 20.17 15.67
CA ILE A 503 1.36 21.31 15.02
C ILE A 503 0.04 21.56 15.71
N SER A 504 -0.19 22.81 16.11
CA SER A 504 -1.46 23.26 16.64
C SER A 504 -2.31 23.82 15.51
N ALA A 505 -3.48 23.23 15.25
CA ALA A 505 -4.44 23.70 14.26
C ALA A 505 -5.45 24.67 14.90
N GLY A 506 -5.24 25.97 14.70
CA GLY A 506 -6.22 27.03 15.03
C GLY A 506 -6.59 27.83 13.77
N ASP A 507 -6.95 29.11 13.93
CA ASP A 507 -7.20 30.02 12.79
C ASP A 507 -5.97 30.13 11.86
N VAL A 508 -4.79 30.13 12.47
CA VAL A 508 -3.50 30.07 11.78
C VAL A 508 -2.72 28.93 12.40
N PRO A 509 -2.48 27.83 11.66
CA PRO A 509 -1.71 26.70 12.17
C PRO A 509 -0.27 27.06 12.49
N VAL A 510 0.26 26.51 13.58
CA VAL A 510 1.63 26.79 14.05
C VAL A 510 2.36 25.49 14.36
N LEU A 511 3.61 25.40 13.89
CA LEU A 511 4.55 24.37 14.34
C LEU A 511 5.02 24.72 15.76
N GLU A 512 4.65 23.91 16.72
CA GLU A 512 5.00 24.10 18.13
C GLU A 512 6.43 23.62 18.41
N GLN A 513 6.78 22.45 17.86
CA GLN A 513 8.05 21.76 18.12
C GLN A 513 8.35 20.69 17.06
N SER A 514 9.65 20.45 16.83
CA SER A 514 10.19 19.37 16.01
C SER A 514 11.30 18.70 16.79
N VAL A 515 11.07 17.47 17.27
CA VAL A 515 11.94 16.83 18.26
C VAL A 515 12.05 15.33 18.04
N ASN A 516 13.02 14.69 18.68
CA ASN A 516 13.04 13.23 18.79
C ASN A 516 11.88 12.75 19.69
N PRO A 517 11.20 11.64 19.37
CA PRO A 517 10.03 11.17 20.12
C PRO A 517 10.25 11.00 21.63
N ILE A 518 11.47 10.65 22.07
CA ILE A 518 11.79 10.49 23.51
C ILE A 518 11.48 11.77 24.30
N GLN A 519 11.60 12.94 23.68
CA GLN A 519 11.34 14.23 24.34
C GLN A 519 9.83 14.46 24.60
N LEU A 520 8.95 13.78 23.86
CA LEU A 520 7.49 13.93 23.97
C LEU A 520 6.80 12.88 24.82
N VAL A 521 7.55 11.90 25.36
CA VAL A 521 7.04 10.96 26.39
C VAL A 521 6.57 11.70 27.65
N ASN A 522 7.11 12.90 27.91
CA ASN A 522 6.69 13.76 29.02
C ASN A 522 5.84 14.95 28.57
N PHE A 523 5.25 14.92 27.37
CA PHE A 523 4.43 16.01 26.82
C PHE A 523 3.38 16.50 27.83
N VAL A 524 3.12 17.81 27.85
CA VAL A 524 2.11 18.45 28.70
C VAL A 524 1.33 19.42 27.83
N ASN A 525 -0.01 19.36 27.86
CA ASN A 525 -0.86 20.23 27.04
C ASN A 525 -0.57 21.74 27.24
N SER A 526 -0.15 22.15 28.44
CA SER A 526 0.24 23.54 28.73
C SER A 526 1.51 24.01 28.00
N SER A 527 2.25 23.13 27.33
CA SER A 527 3.41 23.53 26.51
C SER A 527 3.00 24.10 25.15
N LEU A 528 1.76 23.88 24.70
CA LEU A 528 1.25 24.41 23.44
C LEU A 528 1.05 25.92 23.56
N LYS A 529 1.66 26.67 22.64
CA LYS A 529 1.58 28.14 22.63
C LYS A 529 0.32 28.64 21.91
N ALA A 530 -0.18 27.88 20.95
CA ALA A 530 -1.34 28.28 20.18
C ALA A 530 -2.62 28.31 21.06
N PRO A 531 -3.36 29.44 21.07
CA PRO A 531 -4.62 29.52 21.78
C PRO A 531 -5.65 28.60 21.12
N SER A 532 -6.69 28.24 21.87
CA SER A 532 -7.87 27.62 21.27
C SER A 532 -8.61 28.62 20.38
N SER A 533 -9.17 28.17 19.27
CA SER A 533 -9.94 29.00 18.33
C SER A 533 -11.36 28.48 18.11
N GLN A 534 -12.23 29.36 17.62
CA GLN A 534 -13.56 29.02 17.12
C GLN A 534 -13.51 28.41 15.71
N ASN A 535 -12.52 28.78 14.89
CA ASN A 535 -12.28 28.18 13.59
C ASN A 535 -10.93 27.46 13.59
N VAL A 536 -10.87 26.34 12.89
CA VAL A 536 -9.69 25.48 12.81
C VAL A 536 -9.42 25.20 11.35
N SER A 537 -8.38 25.83 10.80
CA SER A 537 -7.96 25.64 9.41
C SER A 537 -7.15 24.35 9.28
N VAL A 538 -7.88 23.22 9.21
CA VAL A 538 -7.31 21.88 9.12
C VAL A 538 -6.52 21.72 7.82
N ASP A 539 -7.02 22.29 6.71
CA ASP A 539 -6.35 22.28 5.41
C ASP A 539 -4.93 22.86 5.45
N LEU A 540 -4.76 24.03 6.08
CA LEU A 540 -3.46 24.68 6.27
C LEU A 540 -2.58 23.88 7.24
N ALA A 541 -3.15 23.28 8.27
CA ALA A 541 -2.42 22.47 9.23
C ALA A 541 -1.88 21.19 8.59
N VAL A 542 -2.68 20.52 7.76
CA VAL A 542 -2.29 19.36 6.96
C VAL A 542 -1.16 19.73 6.00
N ARG A 543 -1.27 20.85 5.28
CA ARG A 543 -0.18 21.29 4.41
C ARG A 543 1.12 21.55 5.16
N LEU A 544 1.06 22.22 6.31
CA LEU A 544 2.23 22.45 7.16
C LEU A 544 2.84 21.13 7.65
N ALA A 545 1.99 20.19 8.06
CA ALA A 545 2.40 18.87 8.55
C ALA A 545 3.11 18.05 7.49
N VAL A 546 2.51 17.96 6.29
CA VAL A 546 3.11 17.24 5.15
C VAL A 546 4.42 17.91 4.73
N ASN A 547 4.48 19.25 4.65
CA ASN A 547 5.70 19.97 4.29
C ASN A 547 6.89 19.62 5.19
N LYS A 548 6.66 19.39 6.49
CA LYS A 548 7.72 18.96 7.42
C LYS A 548 8.19 17.53 7.19
N LEU A 549 7.35 16.69 6.61
CA LEU A 549 7.63 15.29 6.32
C LEU A 549 8.27 15.06 4.95
N VAL A 550 8.06 15.94 3.96
CA VAL A 550 8.55 15.76 2.57
C VAL A 550 10.07 15.50 2.50
N SER A 551 10.85 16.12 3.38
CA SER A 551 12.31 15.95 3.47
C SER A 551 12.74 14.94 4.53
N GLY A 552 11.79 14.35 5.26
CA GLY A 552 12.01 13.43 6.36
C GLY A 552 12.34 12.00 5.92
N ASP A 553 12.23 11.07 6.87
CA ASP A 553 12.50 9.65 6.72
C ASP A 553 11.57 8.97 5.70
N LYS A 554 11.83 7.69 5.41
CA LYS A 554 11.20 6.93 4.32
C LYS A 554 9.72 6.64 4.49
N LYS A 555 9.26 6.52 5.75
CA LYS A 555 7.84 6.38 6.11
C LYS A 555 7.40 7.64 6.83
N ARG A 556 6.23 8.14 6.44
CA ARG A 556 5.76 9.47 6.82
C ARG A 556 4.27 9.41 7.09
N ALA A 557 3.84 9.96 8.20
CA ALA A 557 2.43 9.98 8.55
C ALA A 557 2.01 11.29 9.22
N VAL A 558 0.79 11.72 8.95
CA VAL A 558 0.10 12.75 9.70
C VAL A 558 -0.88 12.06 10.65
N VAL A 559 -0.86 12.46 11.92
CA VAL A 559 -1.83 11.99 12.92
C VAL A 559 -2.63 13.18 13.41
N TYR A 560 -3.92 13.22 13.08
CA TYR A 560 -4.83 14.28 13.51
C TYR A 560 -5.58 13.90 14.79
N ILE A 561 -5.35 14.64 15.87
CA ILE A 561 -6.02 14.43 17.16
C ILE A 561 -7.16 15.44 17.29
N THR A 562 -8.39 14.94 17.46
CA THR A 562 -9.62 15.77 17.54
C THR A 562 -10.64 15.21 18.52
N ALA A 563 -11.64 16.01 18.89
CA ALA A 563 -12.81 15.61 19.67
C ALA A 563 -13.99 15.17 18.79
N GLY A 564 -13.82 15.01 17.48
CA GLY A 564 -14.87 14.57 16.54
C GLY A 564 -15.49 15.72 15.75
N ALA A 565 -16.58 15.44 15.03
CA ALA A 565 -17.25 16.40 14.15
C ALA A 565 -17.79 17.62 14.93
N ASP A 566 -17.03 18.71 14.89
CA ASP A 566 -17.50 20.03 15.29
C ASP A 566 -17.45 20.96 14.08
N ASN A 567 -18.45 21.83 13.95
CA ASN A 567 -18.61 22.77 12.81
C ASN A 567 -17.49 23.83 12.70
N SER A 568 -16.42 23.73 13.50
CA SER A 568 -15.27 24.63 13.51
C SER A 568 -14.19 24.28 12.50
N THR A 569 -14.20 23.06 11.94
CA THR A 569 -13.20 22.64 10.95
C THR A 569 -13.47 23.26 9.60
N THR A 570 -12.50 23.99 9.05
CA THR A 570 -12.60 24.63 7.74
C THR A 570 -11.59 24.08 6.75
N PHE A 571 -11.99 24.04 5.48
CA PHE A 571 -11.21 23.62 4.32
C PHE A 571 -11.29 24.70 3.21
N ASP A 572 -11.11 25.96 3.61
CA ASP A 572 -11.41 27.11 2.75
C ASP A 572 -10.28 27.43 1.76
N SER A 573 -9.03 27.11 2.10
CA SER A 573 -7.86 27.46 1.28
C SER A 573 -7.49 26.34 0.30
N TYR A 574 -7.67 25.08 0.70
CA TYR A 574 -7.38 23.92 -0.13
C TYR A 574 -8.48 22.87 -0.06
N GLY A 575 -8.91 22.40 -1.24
CA GLY A 575 -9.92 21.34 -1.34
C GLY A 575 -9.37 19.99 -0.87
N LEU A 576 -10.28 19.11 -0.43
CA LEU A 576 -9.93 17.77 0.06
C LEU A 576 -9.16 16.94 -0.97
N SER A 577 -9.56 17.01 -2.24
CA SER A 577 -8.87 16.30 -3.33
C SER A 577 -7.42 16.75 -3.50
N ASP A 578 -7.14 18.05 -3.33
CA ASP A 578 -5.78 18.60 -3.44
C ASP A 578 -4.93 18.19 -2.23
N LEU A 579 -5.52 18.11 -1.03
CA LEU A 579 -4.84 17.61 0.17
C LEU A 579 -4.51 16.12 0.05
N VAL A 580 -5.46 15.32 -0.43
CA VAL A 580 -5.25 13.89 -0.71
C VAL A 580 -4.16 13.71 -1.76
N ALA A 581 -4.20 14.46 -2.86
CA ALA A 581 -3.16 14.43 -3.88
C ALA A 581 -1.80 14.84 -3.30
N TYR A 582 -1.76 15.91 -2.51
CA TYR A 582 -0.51 16.37 -1.87
C TYR A 582 0.10 15.29 -0.98
N MET A 583 -0.71 14.63 -0.16
CA MET A 583 -0.27 13.52 0.70
C MET A 583 0.17 12.30 -0.10
N ASN A 584 -0.65 11.84 -1.05
CA ASN A 584 -0.36 10.64 -1.86
C ASN A 584 0.89 10.81 -2.73
N ASN A 585 1.05 11.97 -3.39
CA ASN A 585 2.19 12.25 -4.26
C ASN A 585 3.50 12.30 -3.46
N ASN A 586 3.44 12.61 -2.16
CA ASN A 586 4.59 12.63 -1.26
C ASN A 586 4.69 11.39 -0.34
N GLY A 587 3.78 10.41 -0.46
CA GLY A 587 3.74 9.19 0.36
C GLY A 587 3.56 9.42 1.84
N VAL A 588 2.67 10.34 2.17
CA VAL A 588 2.27 10.62 3.54
C VAL A 588 0.89 10.01 3.77
N SER A 589 0.77 9.13 4.75
CA SER A 589 -0.53 8.61 5.19
C SER A 589 -1.19 9.57 6.19
N PHE A 590 -2.52 9.57 6.27
CA PHE A 590 -3.26 10.39 7.23
C PHE A 590 -4.10 9.50 8.15
N ALA A 591 -3.79 9.52 9.45
CA ALA A 591 -4.55 8.85 10.48
C ALA A 591 -5.25 9.84 11.40
N SER A 592 -6.36 9.41 11.99
CA SER A 592 -7.13 10.23 12.93
C SER A 592 -7.21 9.55 14.30
N VAL A 593 -7.09 10.33 15.37
CA VAL A 593 -7.24 9.89 16.76
C VAL A 593 -8.35 10.70 17.39
N ASN A 594 -9.47 10.03 17.67
CA ASN A 594 -10.64 10.65 18.26
C ASN A 594 -10.62 10.52 19.78
N LEU A 595 -10.72 11.66 20.47
CA LEU A 595 -10.77 11.74 21.93
C LEU A 595 -12.20 11.60 22.47
N SER A 596 -13.23 11.67 21.63
CA SER A 596 -14.63 11.55 22.03
C SER A 596 -15.35 10.40 21.31
N GLN A 597 -16.55 10.06 21.77
CA GLN A 597 -17.41 9.07 21.10
C GLN A 597 -18.20 9.63 19.91
N LYS A 598 -18.04 10.93 19.59
CA LYS A 598 -18.69 11.52 18.42
C LYS A 598 -18.07 10.95 17.14
N ALA A 599 -18.87 10.79 16.09
CA ALA A 599 -18.33 10.48 14.77
C ALA A 599 -17.37 11.59 14.28
N LEU A 600 -16.40 11.22 13.46
CA LEU A 600 -15.57 12.17 12.71
C LEU A 600 -16.42 12.87 11.65
N SER A 601 -15.93 14.01 11.15
CA SER A 601 -16.57 14.67 10.02
C SER A 601 -16.30 13.88 8.73
N ASP A 602 -17.23 13.95 7.77
CA ASP A 602 -17.11 13.25 6.49
C ASP A 602 -15.81 13.62 5.75
N GLU A 603 -15.31 14.84 5.96
CA GLU A 603 -14.05 15.32 5.38
C GLU A 603 -12.83 14.60 5.96
N ILE A 604 -12.79 14.38 7.28
CA ILE A 604 -11.68 13.68 7.94
C ILE A 604 -11.70 12.19 7.61
N ASP A 605 -12.89 11.58 7.57
CA ASP A 605 -13.08 10.20 7.11
C ASP A 605 -12.60 10.06 5.66
N PHE A 606 -12.95 11.02 4.79
CA PHE A 606 -12.48 11.06 3.40
C PHE A 606 -10.95 11.13 3.30
N LEU A 607 -10.29 12.03 4.06
CA LEU A 607 -8.82 12.12 4.06
C LEU A 607 -8.17 10.81 4.54
N THR A 608 -8.71 10.21 5.60
CA THR A 608 -8.19 8.96 6.18
C THR A 608 -8.28 7.81 5.18
N LYS A 609 -9.47 7.58 4.61
CA LYS A 609 -9.72 6.50 3.64
C LYS A 609 -8.91 6.67 2.34
N LYS A 610 -8.79 7.89 1.83
CA LYS A 610 -8.13 8.15 0.53
C LYS A 610 -6.59 8.18 0.59
N THR A 611 -6.00 8.20 1.79
CA THR A 611 -4.54 8.16 1.99
C THR A 611 -4.05 6.84 2.59
N GLY A 612 -4.96 5.86 2.77
CA GLY A 612 -4.61 4.54 3.31
C GLY A 612 -4.26 4.55 4.81
N GLY A 613 -4.66 5.59 5.54
CA GLY A 613 -4.54 5.62 7.00
C GLY A 613 -5.73 4.97 7.69
N ALA A 614 -5.76 5.06 9.01
CA ALA A 614 -6.77 4.44 9.86
C ALA A 614 -7.30 5.39 10.93
N GLU A 615 -8.48 5.05 11.46
CA GLU A 615 -9.16 5.78 12.52
C GLU A 615 -8.95 5.08 13.86
N TYR A 616 -8.62 5.86 14.88
CA TYR A 616 -8.33 5.35 16.21
C TYR A 616 -9.17 6.04 17.27
N TYR A 617 -9.56 5.27 18.30
CA TYR A 617 -10.26 5.76 19.47
C TYR A 617 -9.41 5.58 20.72
N VAL A 618 -9.27 6.64 21.53
CA VAL A 618 -8.33 6.64 22.67
C VAL A 618 -8.67 5.63 23.75
N PHE A 619 -9.95 5.27 23.91
CA PHE A 619 -10.37 4.33 24.96
C PHE A 619 -10.47 2.88 24.49
N ARG A 620 -9.84 2.53 23.36
CA ARG A 620 -9.77 1.12 22.92
C ARG A 620 -8.97 0.28 23.92
N PRO A 621 -9.29 -1.01 24.11
CA PRO A 621 -8.62 -1.89 25.08
C PRO A 621 -7.09 -1.90 24.95
N ASP A 622 -6.59 -1.83 23.72
CA ASP A 622 -5.15 -1.89 23.40
C ASP A 622 -4.44 -0.53 23.45
N GLY A 623 -5.17 0.57 23.71
CA GLY A 623 -4.65 1.95 23.68
C GLY A 623 -4.15 2.38 22.29
N LEU A 624 -3.28 3.38 22.20
CA LEU A 624 -2.73 3.88 20.91
C LEU A 624 -1.40 3.23 20.50
N LYS A 625 -1.00 2.13 21.15
CA LYS A 625 0.31 1.51 20.90
C LYS A 625 0.47 1.02 19.47
N ASP A 626 -0.59 0.45 18.90
CA ASP A 626 -0.52 -0.07 17.54
C ASP A 626 -0.63 1.03 16.48
N VAL A 627 -1.00 2.28 16.82
CA VAL A 627 -1.07 3.37 15.83
C VAL A 627 0.25 3.50 15.08
N VAL A 628 1.37 3.53 15.81
CA VAL A 628 2.69 3.64 15.20
C VAL A 628 3.03 2.39 14.41
N LYS A 629 2.68 1.20 14.93
CA LYS A 629 2.90 -0.08 14.26
C LYS A 629 2.13 -0.16 12.93
N ASP A 630 0.85 0.19 12.94
CA ASP A 630 -0.03 0.21 11.79
C ASP A 630 0.49 1.21 10.74
N LEU A 631 0.93 2.41 11.16
CA LEU A 631 1.56 3.40 10.28
C LEU A 631 2.90 2.92 9.71
N THR A 632 3.71 2.21 10.50
CA THR A 632 4.94 1.58 9.99
C THR A 632 4.63 0.38 9.10
N ASP A 633 3.50 -0.29 9.26
CA ASP A 633 3.12 -1.45 8.45
C ASP A 633 2.50 -1.07 7.11
N VAL A 634 2.17 0.22 6.90
CA VAL A 634 1.70 0.72 5.59
C VAL A 634 2.79 0.47 4.54
N PRO A 635 2.46 -0.23 3.45
CA PRO A 635 3.43 -0.53 2.40
C PRO A 635 3.83 0.74 1.63
N VAL A 636 5.14 0.90 1.38
CA VAL A 636 5.69 2.03 0.63
C VAL A 636 6.65 1.51 -0.44
N GLY A 637 6.30 1.71 -1.72
CA GLY A 637 7.10 1.32 -2.88
C GLY A 637 8.18 2.34 -3.23
N SER A 638 8.96 2.80 -2.24
CA SER A 638 10.06 3.78 -2.44
C SER A 638 11.42 3.12 -2.23
N TYR A 639 12.36 3.43 -3.12
CA TYR A 639 13.64 2.74 -3.29
C TYR A 639 14.76 3.76 -3.46
N GLN A 640 15.87 3.56 -2.75
CA GLN A 640 17.04 4.45 -2.86
C GLN A 640 18.20 3.74 -3.56
N LEU A 641 18.56 4.26 -4.72
CA LEU A 641 19.64 3.76 -5.56
C LEU A 641 20.82 4.73 -5.52
N LYS A 642 22.04 4.19 -5.55
CA LYS A 642 23.27 4.96 -5.71
C LYS A 642 24.00 4.53 -6.95
N TYR A 643 24.64 5.48 -7.63
CA TYR A 643 25.51 5.20 -8.76
C TYR A 643 26.61 6.27 -8.88
N VAL A 644 27.55 6.06 -9.80
CA VAL A 644 28.60 7.03 -10.13
C VAL A 644 28.34 7.59 -11.53
N SER A 645 28.13 8.91 -11.60
CA SER A 645 27.94 9.63 -12.87
C SER A 645 29.25 9.74 -13.65
N SER A 646 29.14 9.72 -14.98
CA SER A 646 30.27 9.95 -15.89
C SER A 646 30.08 11.19 -16.78
N LEU A 647 28.98 11.95 -16.56
CA LEU A 647 28.68 13.13 -17.33
C LEU A 647 29.58 14.31 -16.92
N SER A 648 29.90 15.16 -17.89
CA SER A 648 30.57 16.45 -17.63
C SER A 648 29.57 17.40 -16.97
N THR A 649 29.99 18.04 -15.88
CA THR A 649 29.16 18.99 -15.13
C THR A 649 29.29 20.42 -15.65
N ASN A 650 30.37 20.73 -16.38
CA ASN A 650 30.76 22.09 -16.77
C ASN A 650 30.75 23.04 -15.54
N PHE A 651 31.50 22.68 -14.50
CA PHE A 651 31.53 23.39 -13.21
C PHE A 651 30.15 23.49 -12.54
N GLY A 652 29.31 22.46 -12.70
CA GLY A 652 27.95 22.37 -12.14
C GLY A 652 26.87 23.14 -12.91
N ARG A 653 27.17 23.64 -14.11
CA ARG A 653 26.23 24.45 -14.93
C ARG A 653 25.37 23.63 -15.88
N ASP A 654 25.85 22.45 -16.28
CA ASP A 654 25.12 21.61 -17.23
C ASP A 654 24.02 20.82 -16.52
N PHE A 655 22.85 20.73 -17.17
CA PHE A 655 21.76 19.88 -16.73
C PHE A 655 22.06 18.43 -17.13
N LEU A 656 22.05 17.52 -16.16
CA LEU A 656 22.40 16.12 -16.32
C LEU A 656 21.12 15.27 -16.39
N PRO A 657 20.77 14.71 -17.56
CA PRO A 657 19.56 13.90 -17.70
C PRO A 657 19.76 12.51 -17.10
N ILE A 658 18.72 12.01 -16.45
CA ILE A 658 18.65 10.66 -15.90
C ILE A 658 17.37 9.97 -16.33
N GLU A 659 17.46 8.67 -16.52
CA GLU A 659 16.33 7.81 -16.79
C GLU A 659 16.40 6.60 -15.86
N VAL A 660 15.25 6.21 -15.31
CA VAL A 660 15.10 5.02 -14.48
C VAL A 660 14.02 4.15 -15.09
N GLU A 661 14.41 2.94 -15.46
CA GLU A 661 13.48 1.88 -15.85
C GLU A 661 13.36 0.86 -14.71
N THR A 662 12.15 0.35 -14.50
CA THR A 662 11.81 -0.62 -13.45
C THR A 662 11.10 -1.80 -14.06
N TYR A 663 11.47 -3.00 -13.63
CA TYR A 663 10.98 -4.27 -14.16
C TYR A 663 10.56 -5.20 -13.03
N LEU A 664 9.44 -5.89 -13.17
CA LEU A 664 9.04 -6.99 -12.28
C LEU A 664 8.16 -7.95 -13.07
N LEU A 665 8.62 -9.20 -13.20
CA LEU A 665 7.99 -10.21 -14.07
C LEU A 665 7.80 -9.66 -15.50
N ASN A 666 6.59 -9.72 -16.05
CA ASN A 666 6.27 -9.22 -17.39
C ASN A 666 5.81 -7.75 -17.41
N ARG A 667 5.97 -7.02 -16.31
CA ARG A 667 5.60 -5.60 -16.21
C ARG A 667 6.84 -4.74 -16.13
N SER A 668 6.74 -3.55 -16.72
CA SER A 668 7.78 -2.53 -16.64
C SER A 668 7.19 -1.14 -16.50
N GLY A 669 8.02 -0.19 -16.08
CA GLY A 669 7.71 1.23 -16.09
C GLY A 669 8.98 2.03 -16.20
N ARG A 670 8.84 3.32 -16.55
CA ARG A 670 9.97 4.20 -16.82
C ARG A 670 9.68 5.61 -16.29
N ALA A 671 10.74 6.32 -15.92
CA ALA A 671 10.69 7.73 -15.56
C ALA A 671 11.92 8.45 -16.11
N GLU A 672 11.73 9.68 -16.59
CA GLU A 672 12.78 10.59 -17.03
C GLU A 672 12.82 11.79 -16.09
N SER A 673 14.04 12.29 -15.82
CA SER A 673 14.26 13.52 -15.05
C SER A 673 15.67 14.07 -15.34
N GLY A 674 16.16 14.96 -14.48
CA GLY A 674 17.56 15.37 -14.45
C GLY A 674 17.91 16.16 -13.19
N TYR A 675 19.18 16.54 -13.09
CA TYR A 675 19.72 17.25 -11.94
C TYR A 675 20.90 18.14 -12.34
N PHE A 676 21.37 18.95 -11.38
CA PHE A 676 22.61 19.71 -11.51
C PHE A 676 23.59 19.25 -10.43
N ALA A 677 24.86 19.08 -10.81
CA ALA A 677 25.93 18.89 -9.85
C ALA A 677 26.21 20.21 -9.07
N PRO A 678 26.90 20.14 -7.92
CA PRO A 678 27.36 21.33 -7.21
C PRO A 678 28.23 22.23 -8.09
N LEU A 679 28.14 23.55 -7.88
CA LEU A 679 29.03 24.50 -8.54
C LEU A 679 30.46 24.33 -7.99
N GLU A 680 31.42 24.21 -8.90
CA GLU A 680 32.87 24.27 -8.62
C GLU A 680 33.35 25.73 -8.63
#